data_AF-A0A2W0BF95-F1
#
_entry.id   AF-A0A2W0BF95-F1
#
_cell.length_a   1.000
_cell.length_b   1.000
_cell.length_c   1.000
_cell.angle_alpha   90.00
_cell.angle_beta   90.00
_cell.angle_gamma   90.00
#
_symmetry.space_group_name_H-M   'P 1'
#
loop_
_entity.id
_entity.type
_entity.pdbx_description
1 polymer ?
#
loop_
_entity_poly.entity_id
_entity_poly.type
_entity_poly.pdbx_seq_one_letter_code
_entity_poly.pdbx_strand_id
1 'polypeptide(L)'
;MSGERSDACGYGAALHVLEIITAVAARKAKAPVKITYTREEVFWAHRGRPRTIIDLKTGVKQDGRITAVAARVIQDGGAYCSYGVVTILYSGALLGALYDIPNISYDGYRVLTNKPACGAMRGHGTVNVRFAFESQLDELAASIHLDPAEIRRVNLLKPPCITVNGLRVQSYGLPECIDKVLEGSEWATRKGKLGPGRGLGMGCSHYVSGAANSIIRSDMPHSTVNIKIDRDGGVVVYTGASDIGQGSDTMIAQIVAEVLGCKLARVKVIAADTDLTPVDIGSYSSRVTFMNGNAAKRAAEDVRSKIVAAAARKMVCAPENVVMRDDYVGKKGANVEPAALGRLSVEPTAAQILDAKDTPRGSDNTEQSPGGERTEQRSQAQTTVSGRVEGQILRHSVQQKRKDEGPKDQMSFEEAVVAAIDFSGALTGTGSYAPPPEARGGKHKGAGVGPSPAYSYSAQVAEVSVDEETGVVTVHKIWAAHDCGRALNPVSVEGQVIGSVWMGLGQALQEEMVWKDGLLMNPGLLEYKSPSAVESPEIVTYIVESVDPEGPFGAKEASEGSLAACIPAISNAIFDAIGIRLREAPFTPDRVLAAIKARNEAQKAGFRGANDALKPAQFREHGGSLWFKGRGPTRHPADPARAGVTTEPAAGDD
;
A
#
# COMPACT_ATOMS: atom_id res chain seq x y z
N MET A 1 17.30 19.92 11.03
CA MET A 1 17.42 19.43 9.65
C MET A 1 16.12 18.71 9.33
N SER A 2 15.20 19.43 8.69
CA SER A 2 13.89 18.91 8.26
C SER A 2 14.06 18.27 6.88
N GLY A 3 14.28 16.95 6.85
CA GLY A 3 14.48 16.18 5.63
C GLY A 3 13.34 15.19 5.43
N GLU A 4 12.77 15.20 4.23
CA GLU A 4 11.90 14.15 3.65
C GLU A 4 10.44 14.12 4.14
N ARG A 5 9.68 15.13 3.71
CA ARG A 5 8.20 15.14 3.76
C ARG A 5 7.53 14.51 2.53
N SER A 6 8.25 13.66 1.79
CA SER A 6 7.70 12.96 0.64
C SER A 6 8.62 11.81 0.25
N ASP A 7 8.53 10.69 0.96
CA ASP A 7 8.76 9.40 0.33
C ASP A 7 7.66 9.24 -0.73
N ALA A 8 7.87 9.81 -1.91
CA ALA A 8 7.01 9.56 -3.05
C ALA A 8 7.14 8.07 -3.40
N CYS A 9 6.27 7.25 -2.81
CA CYS A 9 6.20 5.80 -2.95
C CYS A 9 7.41 5.01 -2.38
N GLY A 10 7.63 5.06 -1.06
CA GLY A 10 8.52 4.13 -0.37
C GLY A 10 7.89 2.74 -0.22
N TYR A 11 8.12 1.82 -1.17
CA TYR A 11 7.48 0.49 -1.19
C TYR A 11 7.98 -0.53 -0.12
N GLY A 12 8.72 -0.07 0.89
CA GLY A 12 9.16 -0.88 2.03
C GLY A 12 9.99 -0.09 3.04
N ALA A 13 10.02 -0.54 4.30
CA ALA A 13 10.93 0.02 5.30
C ALA A 13 12.37 -0.41 4.98
N ALA A 14 13.22 0.53 4.59
CA ALA A 14 14.66 0.32 4.56
C ALA A 14 15.38 1.64 4.80
N LEU A 15 16.25 1.68 5.82
CA LEU A 15 17.28 2.71 5.94
C LEU A 15 18.16 2.66 4.67
N HIS A 16 18.26 3.79 3.99
CA HIS A 16 19.13 3.95 2.84
C HIS A 16 20.52 4.36 3.32
N VAL A 17 21.56 3.69 2.80
CA VAL A 17 22.96 3.97 3.17
C VAL A 17 23.31 5.46 2.97
N LEU A 18 22.62 6.11 2.01
CA LEU A 18 22.74 7.53 1.72
C LEU A 18 22.52 8.44 2.94
N GLU A 19 21.60 8.10 3.83
CA GLU A 19 21.24 8.91 4.99
C GLU A 19 22.43 9.00 5.96
N ILE A 20 23.04 7.85 6.26
CA ILE A 20 24.23 7.75 7.13
C ILE A 20 25.42 8.45 6.49
N ILE A 21 25.65 8.24 5.18
CA ILE A 21 26.74 8.90 4.44
C ILE A 21 26.56 10.41 4.49
N THR A 22 25.35 10.91 4.28
CA THR A 22 25.03 12.35 4.30
C THR A 22 25.33 12.95 5.66
N ALA A 23 24.91 12.30 6.75
CA ALA A 23 25.18 12.77 8.11
C ALA A 23 26.70 12.80 8.43
N VAL A 24 27.44 11.75 8.04
CA VAL A 24 28.89 11.68 8.23
C VAL A 24 29.60 12.75 7.40
N ALA A 25 29.19 12.95 6.15
CA ALA A 25 29.74 13.96 5.25
C ALA A 25 29.48 15.38 5.78
N ALA A 26 28.26 15.69 6.22
CA ALA A 26 27.92 16.98 6.82
C ALA A 26 28.76 17.28 8.06
N ARG A 27 28.94 16.28 8.95
CA ARG A 27 29.79 16.42 10.14
C ARG A 27 31.25 16.69 9.78
N LYS A 28 31.78 16.00 8.75
CA LYS A 28 33.17 16.16 8.32
C LYS A 28 33.40 17.50 7.61
N ALA A 29 32.45 17.93 6.78
CA ALA A 29 32.50 19.19 6.05
C ALA A 29 32.19 20.41 6.93
N LYS A 30 31.55 20.21 8.10
CA LYS A 30 30.99 21.27 8.96
C LYS A 30 30.08 22.23 8.18
N ALA A 31 29.36 21.70 7.20
CA ALA A 31 28.46 22.43 6.32
C ALA A 31 27.25 21.54 5.98
N PRO A 32 26.11 22.13 5.60
CA PRO A 32 24.98 21.37 5.07
C PRO A 32 25.41 20.57 3.84
N VAL A 33 25.08 19.28 3.81
CA VAL A 33 25.34 18.39 2.67
C VAL A 33 24.01 17.84 2.18
N LYS A 34 23.83 17.83 0.85
CA LYS A 34 22.71 17.18 0.18
C LYS A 34 23.28 16.13 -0.77
N ILE A 35 22.79 14.90 -0.66
CA ILE A 35 23.10 13.81 -1.60
C ILE A 35 21.78 13.24 -2.11
N THR A 36 21.72 12.94 -3.39
CA THR A 36 20.56 12.33 -4.05
C THR A 36 21.04 11.24 -4.98
N TYR A 37 20.28 10.15 -5.10
CA TYR A 37 20.53 9.13 -6.12
C TYR A 37 20.02 9.57 -7.49
N THR A 38 20.77 9.24 -8.53
CA THR A 38 20.26 9.11 -9.89
C THR A 38 19.31 7.90 -9.98
N ARG A 39 18.52 7.80 -11.05
CA ARG A 39 17.62 6.65 -11.23
C ARG A 39 18.37 5.32 -11.27
N GLU A 40 19.53 5.29 -11.92
CA GLU A 40 20.41 4.12 -11.99
C GLU A 40 20.88 3.69 -10.59
N GLU A 41 21.32 4.65 -9.76
CA GLU A 41 21.72 4.38 -8.38
C GLU A 41 20.55 3.89 -7.49
N VAL A 42 19.31 4.31 -7.76
CA VAL A 42 18.13 3.74 -7.09
C VAL A 42 17.99 2.24 -7.39
N PHE A 43 18.19 1.84 -8.64
CA PHE A 43 18.18 0.42 -9.02
C PHE A 43 19.32 -0.37 -8.36
N TRP A 44 20.51 0.23 -8.22
CA TRP A 44 21.63 -0.39 -7.50
C TRP A 44 21.43 -0.45 -5.98
N ALA A 45 20.76 0.53 -5.38
CA ALA A 45 20.35 0.47 -3.98
C ALA A 45 19.29 -0.63 -3.75
N HIS A 46 18.45 -0.88 -4.77
CA HIS A 46 17.52 -1.99 -4.92
C HIS A 46 16.45 -2.12 -3.83
N ARG A 47 16.75 -2.84 -2.74
CA ARG A 47 15.80 -3.27 -1.69
C ARG A 47 14.49 -3.92 -2.18
N GLY A 48 14.43 -4.36 -3.44
CA GLY A 48 13.22 -4.90 -4.05
C GLY A 48 12.90 -6.34 -3.67
N ARG A 49 11.84 -6.88 -4.29
CA ARG A 49 11.40 -8.27 -4.11
C ARG A 49 12.46 -9.26 -4.64
N PRO A 50 12.84 -10.30 -3.86
CA PRO A 50 13.81 -11.28 -4.32
C PRO A 50 13.23 -12.18 -5.43
N ARG A 51 14.08 -12.56 -6.40
CA ARG A 51 13.79 -13.70 -7.27
C ARG A 51 13.62 -14.93 -6.38
N THR A 52 12.54 -15.69 -6.61
CA THR A 52 12.14 -16.79 -5.73
C THR A 52 11.85 -18.04 -6.55
N ILE A 53 12.41 -19.17 -6.11
CA ILE A 53 12.09 -20.51 -6.62
C ILE A 53 11.22 -21.21 -5.59
N ILE A 54 10.15 -21.84 -6.05
CA ILE A 54 9.11 -22.41 -5.18
C ILE A 54 8.80 -23.81 -5.68
N ASP A 55 9.06 -24.80 -4.85
CA ASP A 55 8.52 -26.15 -5.02
C ASP A 55 7.31 -26.28 -4.08
N LEU A 56 6.14 -26.53 -4.65
CA LEU A 56 4.88 -26.62 -3.89
C LEU A 56 4.19 -27.95 -4.15
N LYS A 57 3.78 -28.63 -3.07
CA LYS A 57 2.97 -29.84 -3.11
C LYS A 57 1.76 -29.66 -2.21
N THR A 58 0.57 -29.73 -2.79
CA THR A 58 -0.70 -29.60 -2.06
C THR A 58 -1.51 -30.88 -2.21
N GLY A 59 -2.00 -31.40 -1.08
CA GLY A 59 -2.95 -32.51 -1.03
C GLY A 59 -4.38 -31.98 -0.92
N VAL A 60 -5.28 -32.48 -1.76
CA VAL A 60 -6.72 -32.18 -1.72
C VAL A 60 -7.53 -33.46 -1.72
N LYS A 61 -8.72 -33.42 -1.11
CA LYS A 61 -9.74 -34.46 -1.24
C LYS A 61 -10.52 -34.29 -2.55
N GLN A 62 -11.30 -35.31 -2.90
CA GLN A 62 -12.19 -35.26 -4.07
C GLN A 62 -13.26 -34.14 -3.96
N ASP A 63 -13.61 -33.75 -2.72
CA ASP A 63 -14.51 -32.64 -2.44
C ASP A 63 -13.82 -31.26 -2.45
N GLY A 64 -12.54 -31.20 -2.86
CA GLY A 64 -11.76 -29.97 -2.96
C GLY A 64 -11.11 -29.51 -1.65
N ARG A 65 -11.40 -30.13 -0.51
CA ARG A 65 -10.79 -29.73 0.77
C ARG A 65 -9.30 -30.02 0.82
N ILE A 66 -8.51 -29.02 1.23
CA ILE A 66 -7.07 -29.12 1.41
C ILE A 66 -6.77 -29.96 2.65
N THR A 67 -5.84 -30.91 2.52
CA THR A 67 -5.40 -31.76 3.64
C THR A 67 -4.02 -31.38 4.13
N ALA A 68 -3.12 -31.00 3.22
CA ALA A 68 -1.75 -30.63 3.55
C ALA A 68 -1.12 -29.76 2.45
N VAL A 69 -0.19 -28.91 2.85
CA VAL A 69 0.67 -28.13 1.95
C VAL A 69 2.13 -28.32 2.38
N ALA A 70 2.99 -28.65 1.44
CA ALA A 70 4.43 -28.65 1.62
C ALA A 70 5.06 -27.66 0.64
N ALA A 71 5.84 -26.70 1.15
CA ALA A 71 6.49 -25.69 0.34
C ALA A 71 7.99 -25.60 0.64
N ARG A 72 8.81 -25.67 -0.41
CA ARG A 72 10.24 -25.34 -0.35
C ARG A 72 10.45 -24.06 -1.14
N VAL A 73 11.02 -23.05 -0.49
CA VAL A 73 11.16 -21.70 -1.06
C VAL A 73 12.62 -21.26 -0.97
N ILE A 74 13.20 -20.87 -2.11
CA ILE A 74 14.57 -20.37 -2.21
C ILE A 74 14.53 -18.95 -2.74
N GLN A 75 15.09 -18.00 -2.00
CA GLN A 75 15.16 -16.59 -2.39
C GLN A 75 16.61 -16.17 -2.68
N ASP A 76 16.83 -15.59 -3.86
CA ASP A 76 18.04 -14.83 -4.18
C ASP A 76 18.01 -13.53 -3.39
N GLY A 77 18.89 -13.42 -2.39
CA GLY A 77 18.82 -12.36 -1.40
C GLY A 77 19.73 -11.16 -1.61
N GLY A 78 20.62 -11.24 -2.61
CA GLY A 78 21.72 -10.30 -2.77
C GLY A 78 22.78 -10.41 -1.66
N ALA A 79 23.69 -9.43 -1.64
CA ALA A 79 24.97 -9.53 -0.93
C ALA A 79 24.87 -9.37 0.59
N TYR A 80 23.76 -8.83 1.08
CA TYR A 80 23.56 -8.52 2.50
C TYR A 80 22.19 -8.96 2.98
N CYS A 81 22.11 -9.26 4.28
CA CYS A 81 20.91 -9.78 4.90
C CYS A 81 19.69 -8.86 4.70
N SER A 82 19.82 -7.54 4.95
CA SER A 82 18.68 -6.61 4.88
C SER A 82 17.48 -7.16 5.69
N TYR A 83 16.27 -7.07 5.17
CA TYR A 83 15.07 -7.74 5.69
C TYR A 83 14.96 -9.22 5.30
N GLY A 84 16.02 -9.85 4.81
CA GLY A 84 16.01 -11.20 4.22
C GLY A 84 15.45 -12.28 5.14
N VAL A 85 15.77 -12.23 6.44
CA VAL A 85 15.24 -13.18 7.44
C VAL A 85 13.72 -13.05 7.56
N VAL A 86 13.19 -11.83 7.62
CA VAL A 86 11.74 -11.58 7.68
C VAL A 86 11.07 -11.96 6.35
N THR A 87 11.73 -11.65 5.23
CA THR A 87 11.25 -11.93 3.87
C THR A 87 11.02 -13.42 3.64
N ILE A 88 11.98 -14.28 4.05
CA ILE A 88 11.85 -15.73 3.89
C ILE A 88 10.82 -16.31 4.85
N LEU A 89 10.73 -15.81 6.09
CA LEU A 89 9.71 -16.26 7.04
C LEU A 89 8.29 -15.93 6.59
N TYR A 90 8.05 -14.73 6.01
CA TYR A 90 6.74 -14.37 5.46
C TYR A 90 6.29 -15.29 4.32
N SER A 91 7.22 -15.78 3.51
CA SER A 91 6.92 -16.74 2.42
C SER A 91 6.29 -18.04 2.92
N GLY A 92 6.59 -18.48 4.14
CA GLY A 92 5.97 -19.64 4.75
C GLY A 92 4.79 -19.29 5.65
N ALA A 93 4.91 -18.24 6.47
CA ALA A 93 3.93 -17.90 7.50
C ALA A 93 2.53 -17.60 6.92
N LEU A 94 2.46 -16.88 5.80
CA LEU A 94 1.20 -16.51 5.16
C LEU A 94 0.75 -17.49 4.06
N LEU A 95 1.24 -18.73 4.10
CA LEU A 95 0.49 -19.86 3.53
C LEU A 95 -0.79 -20.11 4.32
N GLY A 96 -0.72 -19.97 5.66
CA GLY A 96 -1.88 -19.99 6.55
C GLY A 96 -2.72 -18.71 6.45
N ALA A 97 -3.78 -18.64 7.25
CA ALA A 97 -4.66 -17.48 7.44
C ALA A 97 -5.47 -17.00 6.21
N LEU A 98 -5.28 -17.57 5.01
CA LEU A 98 -6.20 -17.41 3.87
C LEU A 98 -7.29 -18.48 3.83
N TYR A 99 -6.89 -19.74 3.94
CA TYR A 99 -7.74 -20.95 3.84
C TYR A 99 -7.50 -21.86 5.03
N ASP A 100 -8.45 -22.75 5.32
CA ASP A 100 -8.33 -23.81 6.31
C ASP A 100 -7.38 -24.91 5.80
N ILE A 101 -6.13 -24.88 6.27
CA ILE A 101 -5.07 -25.83 5.89
C ILE A 101 -4.63 -26.57 7.16
N PRO A 102 -5.02 -27.84 7.33
CA PRO A 102 -4.76 -28.58 8.57
C PRO A 102 -3.28 -28.90 8.81
N ASN A 103 -2.47 -29.03 7.75
CA ASN A 103 -1.06 -29.41 7.84
C ASN A 103 -0.20 -28.57 6.91
N ILE A 104 0.84 -27.92 7.44
CA ILE A 104 1.80 -27.13 6.65
C ILE A 104 3.23 -27.60 6.97
N SER A 105 3.99 -27.97 5.93
CA SER A 105 5.44 -28.15 5.99
C SER A 105 6.12 -27.05 5.17
N TYR A 106 7.14 -26.40 5.72
CA TYR A 106 7.80 -25.27 5.08
C TYR A 106 9.31 -25.30 5.27
N ASP A 107 10.06 -25.27 4.17
CA ASP A 107 11.52 -25.14 4.13
C ASP A 107 11.92 -23.87 3.38
N GLY A 108 12.45 -22.88 4.09
CA GLY A 108 12.84 -21.58 3.54
C GLY A 108 14.36 -21.37 3.49
N TYR A 109 14.89 -21.04 2.31
CA TYR A 109 16.31 -20.77 2.08
C TYR A 109 16.49 -19.34 1.58
N ARG A 110 17.11 -18.49 2.40
CA ARG A 110 17.57 -17.16 1.99
C ARG A 110 19.04 -17.25 1.59
N VAL A 111 19.32 -17.14 0.30
CA VAL A 111 20.67 -17.33 -0.26
C VAL A 111 21.33 -15.98 -0.51
N LEU A 112 22.57 -15.81 -0.04
CA LEU A 112 23.37 -14.63 -0.37
C LEU A 112 23.97 -14.79 -1.77
N THR A 113 23.94 -13.72 -2.55
CA THR A 113 24.50 -13.67 -3.90
C THR A 113 25.25 -12.35 -4.11
N ASN A 114 26.13 -12.26 -5.11
CA ASN A 114 26.87 -11.03 -5.41
C ASN A 114 26.03 -9.98 -6.18
N LYS A 115 24.78 -9.76 -5.76
CA LYS A 115 23.84 -8.76 -6.30
C LYS A 115 23.46 -7.75 -5.21
N PRO A 116 22.90 -6.57 -5.56
CA PRO A 116 22.27 -5.69 -4.58
C PRO A 116 21.32 -6.42 -3.65
N ALA A 117 21.40 -6.08 -2.36
CA ALA A 117 20.61 -6.76 -1.34
C ALA A 117 19.11 -6.46 -1.48
N CYS A 118 18.32 -7.51 -1.64
CA CYS A 118 16.86 -7.43 -1.68
C CYS A 118 16.28 -7.01 -0.32
N GLY A 119 15.00 -6.64 -0.29
CA GLY A 119 14.37 -6.10 0.92
C GLY A 119 12.86 -6.26 0.92
N ALA A 120 12.20 -5.31 1.59
CA ALA A 120 10.75 -5.23 1.62
C ALA A 120 10.23 -4.52 0.36
N MET A 121 9.30 -5.17 -0.32
CA MET A 121 8.48 -4.60 -1.38
C MET A 121 7.03 -4.99 -1.10
N ARG A 122 6.08 -4.06 -1.32
CA ARG A 122 4.63 -4.20 -1.09
C ARG A 122 4.13 -5.65 -1.24
N GLY A 123 3.50 -6.22 -0.21
CA GLY A 123 3.25 -7.66 -0.11
C GLY A 123 4.52 -8.43 0.28
N HIS A 124 5.24 -7.95 1.29
CA HIS A 124 6.58 -8.39 1.67
C HIS A 124 6.65 -9.91 1.88
N GLY A 125 7.45 -10.59 1.05
CA GLY A 125 7.72 -12.03 1.17
C GLY A 125 6.59 -12.97 0.76
N THR A 126 5.35 -12.49 0.60
CA THR A 126 4.18 -13.37 0.38
C THR A 126 3.83 -13.58 -1.09
N VAL A 127 4.08 -12.56 -1.92
CA VAL A 127 3.53 -12.45 -3.28
C VAL A 127 3.88 -13.64 -4.17
N ASN A 128 5.16 -14.02 -4.21
CA ASN A 128 5.63 -15.08 -5.11
C ASN A 128 5.05 -16.45 -4.70
N VAL A 129 5.00 -16.74 -3.41
CA VAL A 129 4.42 -17.99 -2.89
C VAL A 129 2.91 -18.02 -3.11
N ARG A 130 2.24 -16.88 -2.93
CA ARG A 130 0.80 -16.76 -3.19
C ARG A 130 0.48 -16.98 -4.67
N PHE A 131 1.28 -16.45 -5.59
CA PHE A 131 1.16 -16.75 -7.02
C PHE A 131 1.22 -18.26 -7.28
N ALA A 132 2.28 -18.92 -6.81
CA ALA A 132 2.44 -20.37 -7.01
C ALA A 132 1.28 -21.18 -6.41
N PHE A 133 0.83 -20.82 -5.20
CA PHE A 133 -0.25 -21.50 -4.49
C PHE A 133 -1.60 -21.35 -5.20
N GLU A 134 -1.99 -20.12 -5.55
CA GLU A 134 -3.29 -19.86 -6.21
C GLU A 134 -3.36 -20.43 -7.62
N SER A 135 -2.25 -20.41 -8.38
CA SER A 135 -2.20 -21.05 -9.69
C SER A 135 -2.27 -22.58 -9.58
N GLN A 136 -1.61 -23.19 -8.59
CA GLN A 136 -1.72 -24.63 -8.34
C GLN A 136 -3.14 -25.01 -7.89
N LEU A 137 -3.84 -24.14 -7.15
CA LEU A 137 -5.21 -24.41 -6.72
C LEU A 137 -6.18 -24.53 -7.90
N ASP A 138 -6.02 -23.70 -8.94
CA ASP A 138 -6.75 -23.83 -10.21
C ASP A 138 -6.39 -25.13 -10.96
N GLU A 139 -5.10 -25.51 -10.98
CA GLU A 139 -4.67 -26.79 -11.58
C GLU A 139 -5.33 -27.99 -10.85
N LEU A 140 -5.39 -27.94 -9.52
CA LEU A 140 -6.02 -28.95 -8.70
C LEU A 140 -7.53 -29.02 -8.93
N ALA A 141 -8.22 -27.87 -8.96
CA ALA A 141 -9.64 -27.78 -9.27
C ALA A 141 -9.97 -28.44 -10.61
N ALA A 142 -9.18 -28.13 -11.65
CA ALA A 142 -9.33 -28.74 -12.97
C ALA A 142 -9.14 -30.27 -12.93
N SER A 143 -8.16 -30.77 -12.15
CA SER A 143 -7.86 -32.21 -12.03
C SER A 143 -8.97 -33.03 -11.36
N ILE A 144 -9.77 -32.40 -10.49
CA ILE A 144 -10.91 -33.03 -9.81
C ILE A 144 -12.27 -32.58 -10.37
N HIS A 145 -12.27 -31.86 -11.50
CA HIS A 145 -13.47 -31.33 -12.16
C HIS A 145 -14.33 -30.41 -11.27
N LEU A 146 -13.68 -29.59 -10.45
CA LEU A 146 -14.32 -28.59 -9.60
C LEU A 146 -14.09 -27.19 -10.19
N ASP A 147 -15.08 -26.30 -10.02
CA ASP A 147 -14.92 -24.90 -10.40
C ASP A 147 -13.83 -24.24 -9.52
N PRO A 148 -12.93 -23.40 -10.11
CA PRO A 148 -11.88 -22.72 -9.37
C PRO A 148 -12.36 -21.83 -8.21
N ALA A 149 -13.57 -21.29 -8.27
CA ALA A 149 -14.16 -20.56 -7.15
C ALA A 149 -14.61 -21.51 -6.04
N GLU A 150 -15.23 -22.64 -6.42
CA GLU A 150 -15.74 -23.61 -5.46
C GLU A 150 -14.62 -24.26 -4.63
N ILE A 151 -13.47 -24.60 -5.23
CA ILE A 151 -12.33 -25.11 -4.45
C ILE A 151 -11.85 -24.10 -3.39
N ARG A 152 -11.99 -22.79 -3.64
CA ARG A 152 -11.64 -21.75 -2.66
C ARG A 152 -12.71 -21.65 -1.58
N ARG A 153 -13.99 -21.77 -1.95
CA ARG A 153 -15.13 -21.71 -1.01
C ARG A 153 -15.11 -22.84 0.01
N VAL A 154 -14.85 -24.08 -0.42
CA VAL A 154 -14.84 -25.24 0.48
C VAL A 154 -13.70 -25.19 1.51
N ASN A 155 -12.71 -24.33 1.29
CA ASN A 155 -11.54 -24.14 2.15
C ASN A 155 -11.56 -22.79 2.92
N LEU A 156 -12.68 -22.07 2.95
CA LEU A 156 -12.80 -20.82 3.71
C LEU A 156 -12.65 -21.06 5.22
N LEU A 157 -12.02 -20.10 5.91
CA LEU A 157 -11.88 -20.12 7.37
C LEU A 157 -13.22 -19.83 8.07
N LYS A 158 -13.32 -20.23 9.34
CA LYS A 158 -14.45 -19.93 10.24
C LYS A 158 -13.96 -19.13 11.46
N PRO A 159 -13.88 -17.79 11.39
CA PRO A 159 -13.47 -16.97 12.52
C PRO A 159 -14.55 -16.89 13.62
N PRO A 160 -14.16 -16.58 14.88
CA PRO A 160 -12.78 -16.42 15.32
C PRO A 160 -12.03 -17.77 15.34
N CYS A 161 -10.81 -17.82 14.81
CA CYS A 161 -10.02 -19.05 14.75
C CYS A 161 -8.52 -18.79 14.91
N ILE A 162 -7.77 -19.86 15.14
CA ILE A 162 -6.30 -19.87 15.16
C ILE A 162 -5.84 -20.91 14.15
N THR A 163 -4.96 -20.51 13.23
CA THR A 163 -4.42 -21.40 12.20
C THR A 163 -3.40 -22.38 12.79
N VAL A 164 -3.04 -23.43 12.03
CA VAL A 164 -2.05 -24.44 12.47
C VAL A 164 -0.69 -23.82 12.87
N ASN A 165 -0.31 -22.70 12.26
CA ASN A 165 0.91 -21.96 12.57
C ASN A 165 0.71 -20.82 13.60
N GLY A 166 -0.44 -20.77 14.28
CA GLY A 166 -0.69 -19.88 15.41
C GLY A 166 -1.13 -18.47 15.05
N LEU A 167 -1.65 -18.24 13.84
CA LEU A 167 -2.17 -16.93 13.43
C LEU A 167 -3.63 -16.78 13.88
N ARG A 168 -3.91 -15.72 14.62
CA ARG A 168 -5.24 -15.42 15.18
C ARG A 168 -6.06 -14.59 14.18
N VAL A 169 -7.16 -15.14 13.69
CA VAL A 169 -8.08 -14.46 12.76
C VAL A 169 -9.38 -14.13 13.48
N GLN A 170 -9.71 -12.83 13.57
CA GLN A 170 -10.92 -12.33 14.26
C GLN A 170 -12.04 -11.95 13.28
N SER A 171 -11.69 -11.32 12.16
CA SER A 171 -12.63 -10.91 11.09
C SER A 171 -12.16 -11.46 9.73
N TYR A 172 -13.11 -11.73 8.82
CA TYR A 172 -12.81 -12.41 7.55
C TYR A 172 -13.87 -12.11 6.47
N GLY A 173 -13.55 -11.19 5.57
CA GLY A 173 -14.41 -10.80 4.45
C GLY A 173 -14.09 -11.50 3.13
N LEU A 174 -13.20 -12.49 3.10
CA LEU A 174 -12.90 -13.22 1.85
C LEU A 174 -14.13 -13.86 1.18
N PRO A 175 -15.12 -14.44 1.90
CA PRO A 175 -16.31 -15.01 1.26
C PRO A 175 -17.06 -13.97 0.44
N GLU A 176 -17.32 -12.80 1.02
CA GLU A 176 -17.96 -11.67 0.32
C GLU A 176 -17.08 -11.12 -0.80
N CYS A 177 -15.75 -11.06 -0.61
CA CYS A 177 -14.84 -10.66 -1.68
C CYS A 177 -14.99 -11.56 -2.91
N ILE A 178 -15.04 -12.88 -2.71
CA ILE A 178 -15.25 -13.85 -3.79
C ILE A 178 -16.61 -13.60 -4.45
N ASP A 179 -17.69 -13.46 -3.67
CA ASP A 179 -19.03 -13.20 -4.21
C ASP A 179 -19.06 -11.96 -5.13
N LYS A 180 -18.51 -10.84 -4.66
CA LYS A 180 -18.49 -9.56 -5.39
C LYS A 180 -17.76 -9.66 -6.73
N VAL A 181 -16.58 -10.30 -6.77
CA VAL A 181 -15.83 -10.40 -8.03
C VAL A 181 -16.43 -11.41 -9.00
N LEU A 182 -17.07 -12.48 -8.52
CA LEU A 182 -17.74 -13.44 -9.38
C LEU A 182 -19.03 -12.85 -9.97
N GLU A 183 -19.80 -12.11 -9.16
CA GLU A 183 -20.98 -11.37 -9.63
C GLU A 183 -20.56 -10.30 -10.64
N GLY A 184 -19.62 -9.44 -10.28
CA GLY A 184 -19.18 -8.33 -11.12
C GLY A 184 -18.56 -8.74 -12.45
N SER A 185 -17.87 -9.89 -12.49
CA SER A 185 -17.28 -10.44 -13.71
C SER A 185 -18.24 -11.32 -14.52
N GLU A 186 -19.45 -11.58 -13.99
CA GLU A 186 -20.40 -12.55 -14.52
C GLU A 186 -19.78 -13.96 -14.71
N TRP A 187 -19.03 -14.41 -13.71
CA TRP A 187 -18.23 -15.64 -13.77
C TRP A 187 -19.02 -16.86 -14.26
N ALA A 188 -20.22 -17.09 -13.69
CA ALA A 188 -21.05 -18.26 -13.99
C ALA A 188 -21.45 -18.36 -15.47
N THR A 189 -21.67 -17.24 -16.14
CA THR A 189 -22.10 -17.19 -17.54
C THR A 189 -20.93 -17.10 -18.50
N ARG A 190 -19.77 -16.57 -18.07
CA ARG A 190 -18.64 -16.24 -18.96
C ARG A 190 -17.43 -17.15 -18.84
N LYS A 191 -17.17 -17.77 -17.69
CA LYS A 191 -15.99 -18.63 -17.46
C LYS A 191 -15.97 -19.81 -18.45
N GLY A 192 -14.86 -19.96 -19.16
CA GLY A 192 -14.68 -20.99 -20.21
C GLY A 192 -15.51 -20.78 -21.48
N LYS A 193 -16.17 -19.62 -21.65
CA LYS A 193 -17.13 -19.34 -22.72
C LYS A 193 -16.83 -18.05 -23.52
N LEU A 194 -15.67 -17.43 -23.31
CA LEU A 194 -15.29 -16.16 -23.96
C LEU A 194 -14.81 -16.30 -25.42
N GLY A 195 -14.65 -17.52 -25.90
CA GLY A 195 -14.10 -17.82 -27.22
C GLY A 195 -12.58 -17.99 -27.22
N PRO A 196 -12.00 -18.34 -28.38
CA PRO A 196 -10.57 -18.62 -28.51
C PRO A 196 -9.69 -17.44 -28.12
N GLY A 197 -8.58 -17.72 -27.42
CA GLY A 197 -7.60 -16.69 -27.05
C GLY A 197 -8.07 -15.71 -25.98
N ARG A 198 -9.24 -15.91 -25.36
CA ARG A 198 -9.76 -15.07 -24.26
C ARG A 198 -10.10 -15.91 -23.04
N GLY A 199 -9.84 -15.38 -21.85
CA GLY A 199 -10.01 -16.14 -20.62
C GLY A 199 -10.34 -15.30 -19.40
N LEU A 200 -10.99 -15.95 -18.43
CA LEU A 200 -11.21 -15.45 -17.08
C LEU A 200 -10.42 -16.30 -16.08
N GLY A 201 -9.74 -15.63 -15.16
CA GLY A 201 -9.01 -16.28 -14.08
C GLY A 201 -9.19 -15.54 -12.77
N MET A 202 -9.15 -16.29 -11.67
CA MET A 202 -9.29 -15.72 -10.35
C MET A 202 -8.07 -15.99 -9.47
N GLY A 203 -7.88 -15.13 -8.47
CA GLY A 203 -6.87 -15.30 -7.44
C GLY A 203 -7.33 -14.64 -6.15
N CYS A 204 -6.94 -15.22 -5.02
CA CYS A 204 -7.18 -14.64 -3.71
C CYS A 204 -5.86 -14.33 -2.99
N SER A 205 -5.90 -13.38 -2.08
CA SER A 205 -4.76 -13.03 -1.24
C SER A 205 -5.22 -12.43 0.08
N HIS A 206 -4.27 -12.32 1.00
CA HIS A 206 -4.46 -11.64 2.28
C HIS A 206 -3.11 -11.06 2.73
N TYR A 207 -3.15 -10.14 3.67
CA TYR A 207 -1.94 -9.59 4.26
C TYR A 207 -2.16 -9.08 5.68
N VAL A 208 -1.06 -8.87 6.41
CA VAL A 208 -1.10 -8.39 7.81
C VAL A 208 -1.54 -6.93 7.88
N SER A 209 -2.36 -6.59 8.87
CA SER A 209 -2.60 -5.21 9.31
C SER A 209 -1.62 -4.82 10.42
N GLY A 210 -0.33 -4.85 10.08
CA GLY A 210 0.78 -4.59 10.99
C GLY A 210 1.34 -5.83 11.67
N ALA A 211 2.66 -6.00 11.63
CA ALA A 211 3.32 -7.08 12.38
C ALA A 211 3.06 -6.93 13.89
N ALA A 212 2.55 -8.00 14.53
CA ALA A 212 2.18 -7.96 15.93
C ALA A 212 3.38 -7.80 16.87
N ASN A 213 4.58 -8.15 16.40
CA ASN A 213 5.83 -7.99 17.11
C ASN A 213 6.59 -6.77 16.59
N SER A 214 7.08 -5.93 17.51
CA SER A 214 7.92 -4.78 17.15
C SER A 214 9.25 -5.23 16.56
N ILE A 215 9.74 -4.48 15.56
CA ILE A 215 11.10 -4.63 15.03
C ILE A 215 12.13 -4.31 16.12
N ILE A 216 11.82 -3.32 16.96
CA ILE A 216 12.63 -2.94 18.13
C ILE A 216 12.07 -3.69 19.34
N ARG A 217 12.80 -4.72 19.79
CA ARG A 217 12.40 -5.52 20.96
C ARG A 217 12.43 -4.68 22.23
N SER A 218 11.28 -4.16 22.62
CA SER A 218 11.07 -3.41 23.85
C SER A 218 9.61 -3.55 24.29
N ASP A 219 9.35 -3.24 25.55
CA ASP A 219 7.99 -3.20 26.11
C ASP A 219 7.25 -1.88 25.79
N MET A 220 7.87 -1.01 24.97
CA MET A 220 7.28 0.26 24.57
C MET A 220 6.08 0.04 23.63
N PRO A 221 5.11 0.96 23.62
CA PRO A 221 4.06 0.98 22.61
C PRO A 221 4.63 1.00 21.19
N HIS A 222 3.89 0.42 20.23
CA HIS A 222 4.29 0.43 18.83
C HIS A 222 3.99 1.78 18.16
N SER A 223 2.92 2.45 18.59
CA SER A 223 2.54 3.79 18.16
C SER A 223 2.04 4.59 19.34
N THR A 224 2.37 5.88 19.36
CA THR A 224 1.84 6.86 20.29
C THR A 224 1.40 8.10 19.52
N VAL A 225 0.32 8.73 19.96
CA VAL A 225 -0.22 9.98 19.41
C VAL A 225 -0.50 10.92 20.57
N ASN A 226 -0.10 12.19 20.40
CA ASN A 226 -0.43 13.27 21.33
C ASN A 226 -1.39 14.25 20.66
N ILE A 227 -2.34 14.78 21.40
CA ILE A 227 -3.27 15.81 20.95
C ILE A 227 -3.15 17.00 21.89
N LYS A 228 -3.16 18.21 21.31
CA LYS A 228 -3.25 19.47 22.03
C LYS A 228 -4.39 20.30 21.43
N ILE A 229 -5.24 20.85 22.29
CA ILE A 229 -6.29 21.79 21.91
C ILE A 229 -6.07 23.11 22.66
N ASP A 230 -6.18 24.23 21.94
CA ASP A 230 -6.11 25.58 22.52
C ASP A 230 -7.49 26.26 22.54
N ARG A 231 -7.56 27.48 23.08
CA ARG A 231 -8.81 28.21 23.36
C ARG A 231 -9.67 28.49 22.13
N ASP A 232 -9.06 28.52 20.94
CA ASP A 232 -9.75 28.68 19.65
C ASP A 232 -10.46 27.39 19.18
N GLY A 233 -10.32 26.30 19.93
CA GLY A 233 -10.83 24.98 19.57
C GLY A 233 -10.06 24.32 18.44
N GLY A 234 -8.88 24.83 18.06
CA GLY A 234 -7.99 24.19 17.11
C GLY A 234 -7.38 22.92 17.69
N VAL A 235 -7.43 21.82 16.94
CA VAL A 235 -6.96 20.49 17.39
C VAL A 235 -5.66 20.16 16.68
N VAL A 236 -4.54 20.15 17.42
CA VAL A 236 -3.23 19.76 16.87
C VAL A 236 -2.90 18.35 17.29
N VAL A 237 -2.67 17.47 16.30
CA VAL A 237 -2.31 16.06 16.48
C VAL A 237 -0.83 15.89 16.16
N TYR A 238 -0.08 15.28 17.07
CA TYR A 238 1.34 14.98 16.90
C TYR A 238 1.51 13.46 16.77
N THR A 239 2.09 13.02 15.66
CA THR A 239 2.28 11.60 15.34
C THR A 239 3.64 11.36 14.71
N GLY A 240 4.33 10.28 15.10
CA GLY A 240 5.58 9.88 14.46
C GLY A 240 5.36 9.14 13.13
N ALA A 241 4.13 8.81 12.76
CA ALA A 241 3.82 8.10 11.52
C ALA A 241 4.20 8.93 10.29
N SER A 242 4.67 8.28 9.23
CA SER A 242 5.08 8.92 7.98
C SER A 242 4.02 8.73 6.90
N ASP A 243 3.48 9.83 6.36
CA ASP A 243 2.66 9.79 5.15
C ASP A 243 3.56 9.75 3.91
N ILE A 244 3.45 8.66 3.16
CA ILE A 244 4.22 8.35 1.95
C ILE A 244 3.31 8.39 0.69
N GLY A 245 2.15 9.04 0.81
CA GLY A 245 1.12 9.12 -0.23
C GLY A 245 -0.05 8.16 0.00
N GLN A 246 -0.05 7.37 1.07
CA GLN A 246 -1.15 6.50 1.46
C GLN A 246 -2.29 7.23 2.18
N GLY A 247 -2.06 8.47 2.64
CA GLY A 247 -3.08 9.30 3.29
C GLY A 247 -3.26 9.03 4.79
N SER A 248 -2.19 8.63 5.49
CA SER A 248 -2.23 8.45 6.94
C SER A 248 -2.55 9.72 7.71
N ASP A 249 -2.09 10.89 7.23
CA ASP A 249 -2.36 12.17 7.88
C ASP A 249 -3.86 12.48 7.85
N THR A 250 -4.49 12.28 6.68
CA THR A 250 -5.94 12.42 6.51
C THR A 250 -6.71 11.42 7.37
N MET A 251 -6.28 10.16 7.38
CA MET A 251 -6.91 9.11 8.18
C MET A 251 -6.88 9.44 9.69
N ILE A 252 -5.74 9.88 10.21
CA ILE A 252 -5.60 10.29 11.62
C ILE A 252 -6.51 11.48 11.92
N ALA A 253 -6.53 12.49 11.04
CA ALA A 253 -7.38 13.66 11.21
C ALA A 253 -8.88 13.29 11.24
N GLN A 254 -9.32 12.37 10.38
CA GLN A 254 -10.68 11.85 10.35
C GLN A 254 -11.03 11.11 11.64
N ILE A 255 -10.15 10.22 12.14
CA ILE A 255 -10.38 9.52 13.40
C ILE A 255 -10.54 10.50 14.56
N VAL A 256 -9.64 11.49 14.67
CA VAL A 256 -9.67 12.46 15.76
C VAL A 256 -10.92 13.35 15.67
N ALA A 257 -11.27 13.84 14.49
CA ALA A 257 -12.47 14.64 14.26
C ALA A 257 -13.74 13.88 14.63
N GLU A 258 -13.86 12.61 14.24
CA GLU A 258 -14.99 11.73 14.55
C GLU A 258 -15.15 11.54 16.06
N VAL A 259 -14.07 11.21 16.77
CA VAL A 259 -14.12 11.03 18.24
C VAL A 259 -14.52 12.32 18.95
N LEU A 260 -13.97 13.46 18.51
CA LEU A 260 -14.23 14.76 19.12
C LEU A 260 -15.56 15.39 18.66
N GLY A 261 -16.25 14.81 17.68
CA GLY A 261 -17.47 15.37 17.11
C GLY A 261 -17.27 16.77 16.52
N CYS A 262 -16.08 17.06 16.01
CA CYS A 262 -15.71 18.36 15.46
C CYS A 262 -15.45 18.28 13.95
N LYS A 263 -15.46 19.43 13.29
CA LYS A 263 -15.18 19.49 11.84
C LYS A 263 -13.72 19.15 11.58
N LEU A 264 -13.48 18.38 10.51
CA LEU A 264 -12.14 18.01 10.06
C LEU A 264 -11.21 19.22 9.89
N ALA A 265 -11.74 20.37 9.45
CA ALA A 265 -10.99 21.61 9.28
C ALA A 265 -10.36 22.17 10.57
N ARG A 266 -10.80 21.73 11.75
CA ARG A 266 -10.18 22.08 13.03
C ARG A 266 -8.92 21.27 13.32
N VAL A 267 -8.73 20.15 12.63
CA VAL A 267 -7.67 19.20 12.92
C VAL A 267 -6.45 19.48 12.06
N LYS A 268 -5.31 19.71 12.70
CA LYS A 268 -4.01 19.87 12.07
C LYS A 268 -3.09 18.74 12.53
N VAL A 269 -2.51 18.02 11.57
CA VAL A 269 -1.54 16.96 11.85
C VAL A 269 -0.11 17.51 11.72
N ILE A 270 0.70 17.26 12.74
CA ILE A 270 2.15 17.43 12.75
C ILE A 270 2.75 16.03 12.78
N ALA A 271 3.28 15.60 11.64
CA ALA A 271 3.80 14.26 11.42
C ALA A 271 5.34 14.25 11.29
N ALA A 272 5.96 13.16 11.75
CA ALA A 272 7.33 12.76 11.47
C ALA A 272 8.41 13.84 11.78
N ASP A 273 8.25 14.57 12.87
CA ASP A 273 9.27 15.48 13.42
C ASP A 273 9.77 14.92 14.74
N THR A 274 11.00 14.41 14.78
CA THR A 274 11.55 13.73 15.96
C THR A 274 11.72 14.64 17.18
N ASP A 275 11.71 15.97 17.01
CA ASP A 275 11.78 16.93 18.11
C ASP A 275 10.40 17.19 18.74
N LEU A 276 9.32 17.01 17.96
CA LEU A 276 7.95 17.40 18.35
C LEU A 276 7.00 16.22 18.56
N THR A 277 7.22 15.13 17.83
CA THR A 277 6.27 14.02 17.71
C THR A 277 6.71 12.82 18.54
N PRO A 278 5.78 12.08 19.14
CA PRO A 278 6.11 10.83 19.83
C PRO A 278 6.64 9.79 18.84
N VAL A 279 7.44 8.85 19.35
CA VAL A 279 8.00 7.76 18.54
C VAL A 279 6.90 6.93 17.90
N ASP A 280 7.04 6.69 16.59
CA ASP A 280 6.34 5.65 15.85
C ASP A 280 7.40 4.77 15.18
N ILE A 281 7.17 3.46 15.10
CA ILE A 281 8.15 2.53 14.51
C ILE A 281 8.21 2.60 12.98
N GLY A 282 7.34 3.40 12.35
CA GLY A 282 7.39 3.73 10.92
C GLY A 282 6.25 3.13 10.11
N SER A 283 6.20 3.52 8.84
CA SER A 283 5.16 3.12 7.88
C SER A 283 5.57 1.87 7.10
N TYR A 284 5.25 0.68 7.66
CA TYR A 284 5.55 -0.62 7.05
C TYR A 284 4.54 -1.71 7.46
N SER A 285 4.49 -2.82 6.71
CA SER A 285 3.57 -3.95 6.96
C SER A 285 2.11 -3.51 7.15
N SER A 286 1.70 -2.50 6.41
CA SER A 286 0.39 -1.84 6.51
C SER A 286 -0.11 -1.51 7.93
N ARG A 287 0.78 -1.17 8.86
CA ARG A 287 0.44 -1.03 10.29
C ARG A 287 -0.26 0.27 10.68
N VAL A 288 -0.09 1.35 9.89
CA VAL A 288 -0.37 2.73 10.34
C VAL A 288 -1.85 2.92 10.68
N THR A 289 -2.77 2.52 9.80
CA THR A 289 -4.21 2.59 10.07
C THR A 289 -4.59 1.86 11.34
N PHE A 290 -4.09 0.64 11.53
CA PHE A 290 -4.48 -0.18 12.69
C PHE A 290 -3.87 0.32 13.99
N MET A 291 -2.54 0.52 14.02
CA MET A 291 -1.81 0.83 15.24
C MET A 291 -1.85 2.31 15.58
N ASN A 292 -1.47 3.18 14.64
CA ASN A 292 -1.46 4.62 14.85
C ASN A 292 -2.90 5.15 14.91
N GLY A 293 -3.83 4.61 14.12
CA GLY A 293 -5.25 4.95 14.21
C GLY A 293 -5.88 4.60 15.57
N ASN A 294 -5.59 3.43 16.15
CA ASN A 294 -6.02 3.12 17.53
C ASN A 294 -5.36 4.03 18.57
N ALA A 295 -4.09 4.38 18.41
CA ALA A 295 -3.41 5.35 19.28
C ALA A 295 -4.08 6.74 19.18
N ALA A 296 -4.40 7.21 17.98
CA ALA A 296 -5.10 8.47 17.73
C ALA A 296 -6.51 8.47 18.35
N LYS A 297 -7.27 7.38 18.17
CA LYS A 297 -8.59 7.20 18.78
C LYS A 297 -8.51 7.32 20.31
N ARG A 298 -7.56 6.61 20.95
CA ARG A 298 -7.34 6.67 22.40
C ARG A 298 -6.93 8.08 22.88
N ALA A 299 -6.06 8.76 22.13
CA ALA A 299 -5.65 10.13 22.45
C ALA A 299 -6.85 11.09 22.39
N ALA A 300 -7.69 10.94 21.37
CA ALA A 300 -8.89 11.75 21.20
C ALA A 300 -9.95 11.43 22.28
N GLU A 301 -10.11 10.16 22.67
CA GLU A 301 -11.02 9.75 23.75
C GLU A 301 -10.60 10.34 25.11
N ASP A 302 -9.30 10.39 25.39
CA ASP A 302 -8.77 11.04 26.60
C ASP A 302 -9.13 12.54 26.62
N VAL A 303 -8.90 13.25 25.51
CA VAL A 303 -9.29 14.67 25.39
C VAL A 303 -10.80 14.86 25.48
N ARG A 304 -11.58 14.01 24.78
CA ARG A 304 -13.04 14.01 24.78
C ARG A 304 -13.59 13.88 26.20
N SER A 305 -13.01 13.01 27.02
CA SER A 305 -13.46 12.79 28.40
C SER A 305 -13.40 14.07 29.24
N LYS A 306 -12.36 14.90 29.04
CA LYS A 306 -12.15 16.18 29.73
C LYS A 306 -13.16 17.23 29.26
N ILE A 307 -13.42 17.29 27.95
CA ILE A 307 -14.45 18.19 27.39
C ILE A 307 -15.84 17.80 27.90
N VAL A 308 -16.19 16.52 27.82
CA VAL A 308 -17.47 15.97 28.29
C VAL A 308 -17.67 16.26 29.77
N ALA A 309 -16.67 16.04 30.62
CA ALA A 309 -16.76 16.31 32.06
C ALA A 309 -17.03 17.78 32.36
N ALA A 310 -16.42 18.70 31.63
CA ALA A 310 -16.65 20.14 31.79
C ALA A 310 -18.02 20.58 31.26
N ALA A 311 -18.41 20.09 30.08
CA ALA A 311 -19.71 20.38 29.48
C ALA A 311 -20.87 19.84 30.35
N ALA A 312 -20.74 18.62 30.88
CA ALA A 312 -21.73 18.01 31.78
C ALA A 312 -22.02 18.88 33.02
N ARG A 313 -20.98 19.48 33.62
CA ARG A 313 -21.12 20.39 34.77
C ARG A 313 -21.85 21.68 34.39
N LYS A 314 -21.52 22.26 33.24
CA LYS A 314 -22.14 23.49 32.73
C LYS A 314 -23.61 23.28 32.36
N MET A 315 -23.94 22.13 31.80
CA MET A 315 -25.30 21.76 31.38
C MET A 315 -26.14 21.12 32.50
N VAL A 316 -25.53 20.84 33.65
CA VAL A 316 -26.14 20.15 34.79
C VAL A 316 -26.76 18.83 34.37
N CYS A 317 -25.96 17.97 33.74
CA CYS A 317 -26.36 16.62 33.35
C CYS A 317 -25.27 15.59 33.65
N ALA A 318 -25.61 14.31 33.58
CA ALA A 318 -24.63 13.24 33.68
C ALA A 318 -23.70 13.23 32.44
N PRO A 319 -22.38 12.94 32.57
CA PRO A 319 -21.44 12.88 31.45
C PRO A 319 -21.87 11.97 30.30
N GLU A 320 -22.51 10.85 30.60
CA GLU A 320 -23.07 9.89 29.64
C GLU A 320 -24.21 10.46 28.79
N ASN A 321 -24.83 11.56 29.25
CA ASN A 321 -25.86 12.28 28.52
C ASN A 321 -25.28 13.39 27.63
N VAL A 322 -23.97 13.56 27.57
CA VAL A 322 -23.32 14.55 26.68
C VAL A 322 -23.01 13.91 25.32
N VAL A 323 -23.44 14.59 24.26
CA VAL A 323 -23.17 14.24 22.86
C VAL A 323 -22.32 15.36 22.26
N MET A 324 -21.31 14.97 21.46
CA MET A 324 -20.48 15.89 20.68
C MET A 324 -20.66 15.54 19.21
N ARG A 325 -21.07 16.51 18.39
CA ARG A 325 -21.34 16.30 16.97
C ARG A 325 -21.36 17.63 16.21
N ASP A 326 -20.83 17.63 14.99
CA ASP A 326 -20.93 18.75 14.04
C ASP A 326 -20.47 20.12 14.61
N ASP A 327 -19.42 20.14 15.43
CA ASP A 327 -18.91 21.31 16.20
C ASP A 327 -19.81 21.77 17.37
N TYR A 328 -20.71 20.94 17.86
CA TYR A 328 -21.56 21.24 19.01
C TYR A 328 -21.48 20.17 20.09
N VAL A 329 -21.67 20.58 21.34
CA VAL A 329 -21.72 19.74 22.53
C VAL A 329 -23.05 19.99 23.23
N GLY A 330 -23.88 18.96 23.38
CA GLY A 330 -25.24 19.10 23.92
C GLY A 330 -25.74 17.87 24.66
N LYS A 331 -26.91 17.97 25.29
CA LYS A 331 -27.58 16.84 25.94
C LYS A 331 -28.14 15.86 24.92
N LYS A 332 -28.12 14.57 25.22
CA LYS A 332 -28.77 13.52 24.43
C LYS A 332 -30.27 13.82 24.32
N GLY A 333 -30.77 13.96 23.09
CA GLY A 333 -32.17 14.29 22.82
C GLY A 333 -32.48 15.78 22.76
N ALA A 334 -31.55 16.66 23.16
CA ALA A 334 -31.55 18.00 22.59
C ALA A 334 -31.19 17.82 21.11
N ASN A 335 -31.95 18.46 20.22
CA ASN A 335 -31.54 18.58 18.82
C ASN A 335 -30.17 19.27 18.83
N VAL A 336 -29.09 18.48 18.74
CA VAL A 336 -27.74 18.96 18.43
C VAL A 336 -27.77 19.33 16.94
N GLU A 337 -28.63 20.29 16.63
CA GLU A 337 -28.79 20.89 15.31
C GLU A 337 -27.78 22.02 15.23
N PRO A 338 -27.13 22.22 14.08
CA PRO A 338 -26.35 23.42 13.86
C PRO A 338 -27.26 24.61 14.11
N ALA A 339 -26.92 25.46 15.09
CA ALA A 339 -27.61 26.73 15.27
C ALA A 339 -27.66 27.41 13.90
N ALA A 340 -28.86 27.68 13.41
CA ALA A 340 -29.08 28.16 12.05
C ALA A 340 -28.16 29.34 11.73
N LEU A 341 -27.07 29.08 11.01
CA LEU A 341 -26.31 30.11 10.33
C LEU A 341 -27.30 30.79 9.38
N GLY A 342 -27.49 32.10 9.54
CA GLY A 342 -28.29 32.89 8.61
C GLY A 342 -27.91 32.51 7.19
N ARG A 343 -28.91 32.05 6.42
CA ARG A 343 -28.75 31.72 5.01
C ARG A 343 -28.16 32.93 4.31
N LEU A 344 -26.85 32.89 4.00
CA LEU A 344 -26.35 33.62 2.84
C LEU A 344 -26.85 32.83 1.64
N SER A 345 -27.95 33.33 1.07
CA SER A 345 -28.52 32.89 -0.18
C SER A 345 -27.43 32.93 -1.25
N VAL A 346 -27.03 31.75 -1.72
CA VAL A 346 -26.38 31.62 -3.03
C VAL A 346 -27.42 30.91 -3.88
N GLU A 347 -28.06 31.66 -4.77
CA GLU A 347 -28.92 31.08 -5.79
C GLU A 347 -28.04 30.25 -6.76
N PRO A 348 -28.46 29.04 -7.13
CA PRO A 348 -27.75 28.23 -8.11
C PRO A 348 -28.11 28.70 -9.52
N THR A 349 -27.14 29.25 -10.25
CA THR A 349 -27.28 29.35 -11.71
C THR A 349 -26.91 28.00 -12.32
N ALA A 350 -27.92 27.40 -12.95
CA ALA A 350 -27.84 26.10 -13.58
C ALA A 350 -26.87 26.11 -14.78
N ALA A 351 -26.20 24.98 -14.96
CA ALA A 351 -25.44 24.60 -16.13
C ALA A 351 -26.28 24.70 -17.42
N GLN A 352 -25.70 25.27 -18.48
CA GLN A 352 -26.11 25.03 -19.85
C GLN A 352 -25.04 24.23 -20.58
N ILE A 353 -25.32 22.93 -20.66
CA ILE A 353 -25.26 22.05 -21.84
C ILE A 353 -24.34 22.52 -22.99
N LEU A 354 -23.33 21.71 -23.23
CA LEU A 354 -22.65 21.56 -24.52
C LEU A 354 -23.66 21.12 -25.58
N ASP A 355 -23.78 21.87 -26.67
CA ASP A 355 -24.05 21.26 -27.97
C ASP A 355 -23.23 21.99 -29.04
N ALA A 356 -22.41 21.22 -29.75
CA ALA A 356 -21.54 21.70 -30.81
C ALA A 356 -22.04 21.11 -32.13
N LYS A 357 -22.65 21.93 -32.99
CA LYS A 357 -22.71 21.70 -34.44
C LYS A 357 -22.73 23.01 -35.23
N ASP A 358 -21.99 22.95 -36.33
CA ASP A 358 -22.01 23.80 -37.53
C ASP A 358 -21.28 25.16 -37.54
N THR A 359 -20.06 25.08 -38.12
CA THR A 359 -19.38 26.02 -39.03
C THR A 359 -20.29 26.95 -39.88
N PRO A 360 -19.83 28.13 -40.38
CA PRO A 360 -18.56 28.26 -41.12
C PRO A 360 -17.74 29.55 -40.98
N ARG A 361 -16.54 29.43 -41.55
CA ARG A 361 -15.44 30.38 -41.75
C ARG A 361 -15.83 31.67 -42.49
N GLY A 362 -15.13 32.76 -42.16
CA GLY A 362 -14.92 33.98 -42.96
C GLY A 362 -14.11 34.97 -42.11
N SER A 363 -12.79 35.08 -42.30
CA SER A 363 -12.06 35.90 -43.29
C SER A 363 -11.71 37.31 -42.78
N ASP A 364 -10.47 37.69 -43.11
CA ASP A 364 -9.83 39.02 -43.09
C ASP A 364 -9.28 39.53 -41.74
N ASN A 365 -7.95 39.56 -41.57
CA ASN A 365 -6.90 40.41 -42.19
C ASN A 365 -6.92 41.86 -41.69
N THR A 366 -5.83 42.24 -41.01
CA THR A 366 -4.92 43.40 -41.24
C THR A 366 -4.32 43.85 -39.90
N GLU A 367 -3.03 43.64 -39.68
CA GLU A 367 -1.91 44.54 -40.03
C GLU A 367 -1.88 45.84 -39.23
N GLN A 368 -0.88 45.98 -38.34
CA GLN A 368 0.13 47.06 -38.32
C GLN A 368 0.75 47.28 -36.93
N SER A 369 2.06 47.01 -36.82
CA SER A 369 3.02 47.82 -36.03
C SER A 369 3.52 48.97 -36.94
N PRO A 370 4.39 49.95 -36.55
CA PRO A 370 5.25 50.02 -35.35
C PRO A 370 5.52 51.44 -34.77
N GLY A 371 6.36 51.52 -33.72
CA GLY A 371 7.45 52.53 -33.66
C GLY A 371 7.46 53.58 -32.54
N GLY A 372 8.64 53.76 -31.92
CA GLY A 372 9.10 54.99 -31.22
C GLY A 372 9.36 54.83 -29.71
N GLU A 373 10.54 54.37 -29.25
CA GLU A 373 11.82 55.08 -28.98
C GLU A 373 11.96 55.87 -27.64
N ARG A 374 12.97 55.42 -26.85
CA ARG A 374 13.88 56.14 -25.91
C ARG A 374 13.26 56.70 -24.61
N THR A 375 13.89 56.75 -23.42
CA THR A 375 15.32 56.86 -23.04
C THR A 375 15.49 56.46 -21.55
N GLU A 376 16.74 56.17 -21.19
CA GLU A 376 17.32 55.79 -19.89
C GLU A 376 17.01 56.70 -18.69
N GLN A 377 17.03 56.14 -17.46
CA GLN A 377 17.86 56.66 -16.35
C GLN A 377 17.96 55.67 -15.17
N ARG A 378 19.19 55.49 -14.67
CA ARG A 378 19.56 54.76 -13.45
C ARG A 378 19.28 55.61 -12.19
N SER A 379 18.82 54.98 -11.11
CA SER A 379 19.33 55.30 -9.75
C SER A 379 19.14 54.14 -8.78
N GLN A 380 20.24 53.70 -8.16
CA GLN A 380 20.23 52.93 -6.93
C GLN A 380 19.76 53.81 -5.76
N ALA A 381 18.93 53.25 -4.87
CA ALA A 381 18.90 53.65 -3.46
C ALA A 381 18.33 52.52 -2.60
N GLN A 382 19.21 51.90 -1.80
CA GLN A 382 18.83 51.21 -0.58
C GLN A 382 18.09 52.19 0.33
N THR A 383 16.92 51.80 0.83
CA THR A 383 16.37 52.43 2.03
C THR A 383 15.77 51.35 2.93
N THR A 384 16.50 51.02 3.98
CA THR A 384 15.96 50.42 5.20
C THR A 384 14.96 51.38 5.82
N VAL A 385 13.72 50.95 6.03
CA VAL A 385 12.75 51.69 6.85
C VAL A 385 12.43 50.84 8.07
N SER A 386 13.10 51.18 9.17
CA SER A 386 12.67 50.85 10.52
C SER A 386 11.40 51.65 10.83
N GLY A 387 10.23 51.06 10.54
CA GLY A 387 8.93 51.60 10.93
C GLY A 387 8.62 51.21 12.36
N ARG A 388 8.91 52.11 13.31
CA ARG A 388 8.42 52.06 14.69
C ARG A 388 6.89 52.18 14.63
N VAL A 389 6.17 51.07 14.79
CA VAL A 389 4.70 51.10 14.90
C VAL A 389 4.37 51.66 16.27
N GLU A 390 3.86 52.88 16.29
CA GLU A 390 3.29 53.49 17.49
C GLU A 390 2.20 52.56 18.05
N GLY A 391 2.37 52.19 19.31
CA GLY A 391 1.44 51.34 20.03
C GLY A 391 0.09 52.03 20.17
N GLN A 392 -0.86 51.65 19.34
CA GLN A 392 -2.25 51.60 19.77
C GLN A 392 -2.40 50.41 20.71
N ILE A 393 -2.21 50.71 21.99
CA ILE A 393 -2.65 49.89 23.10
C ILE A 393 -4.17 49.74 22.95
N LEU A 394 -4.64 48.68 22.28
CA LEU A 394 -5.99 48.17 22.43
C LEU A 394 -6.11 47.51 23.81
N ARG A 395 -6.06 48.33 24.85
CA ARG A 395 -6.60 48.00 26.17
C ARG A 395 -8.13 48.16 26.10
N HIS A 396 -8.76 47.27 25.35
CA HIS A 396 -10.05 46.77 25.77
C HIS A 396 -9.79 45.41 26.42
N SER A 397 -9.29 45.45 27.65
CA SER A 397 -9.63 44.43 28.63
C SER A 397 -11.13 44.51 28.83
N VAL A 398 -11.89 43.88 27.93
CA VAL A 398 -13.26 43.51 28.21
C VAL A 398 -13.13 42.45 29.30
N GLN A 399 -13.12 42.89 30.56
CA GLN A 399 -13.70 42.10 31.62
C GLN A 399 -15.14 41.87 31.18
N GLN A 400 -15.37 40.78 30.45
CA GLN A 400 -16.70 40.22 30.29
C GLN A 400 -17.13 39.88 31.70
N LYS A 401 -17.94 40.76 32.31
CA LYS A 401 -18.77 40.39 33.44
C LYS A 401 -19.54 39.16 32.98
N ARG A 402 -19.21 37.98 33.51
CA ARG A 402 -20.01 36.77 33.33
C ARG A 402 -21.42 37.13 33.80
N LYS A 403 -22.34 37.34 32.85
CA LYS A 403 -23.74 37.08 33.15
C LYS A 403 -23.80 35.58 33.41
N ASP A 404 -24.32 35.18 34.56
CA ASP A 404 -24.75 33.80 34.77
C ASP A 404 -25.90 33.54 33.79
N GLU A 405 -25.55 33.20 32.56
CA GLU A 405 -26.44 32.49 31.66
C GLU A 405 -26.68 31.15 32.36
N GLY A 406 -27.94 30.87 32.71
CA GLY A 406 -28.34 29.62 33.34
C GLY A 406 -27.91 28.39 32.52
N PRO A 407 -28.21 27.17 32.98
CA PRO A 407 -27.78 25.95 32.31
C PRO A 407 -28.17 25.97 30.83
N LYS A 408 -27.18 26.00 29.92
CA LYS A 408 -27.43 25.82 28.49
C LYS A 408 -27.69 24.34 28.22
N ASP A 409 -28.58 24.03 27.28
CA ASP A 409 -28.80 22.64 26.82
C ASP A 409 -27.78 22.20 25.75
N GLN A 410 -27.08 23.17 25.16
CA GLN A 410 -26.00 22.97 24.20
C GLN A 410 -24.99 24.13 24.23
N MET A 411 -23.80 23.89 23.72
CA MET A 411 -22.76 24.88 23.48
C MET A 411 -21.95 24.51 22.23
N SER A 412 -21.27 25.48 21.64
CA SER A 412 -20.29 25.20 20.58
C SER A 412 -19.11 24.39 21.11
N PHE A 413 -18.41 23.70 20.20
CA PHE A 413 -17.18 22.98 20.51
C PHE A 413 -16.13 23.89 21.17
N GLU A 414 -16.01 25.13 20.68
CA GLU A 414 -15.09 26.13 21.25
C GLU A 414 -15.48 26.51 22.69
N GLU A 415 -16.77 26.79 22.96
CA GLU A 415 -17.24 27.04 24.32
C GLU A 415 -16.99 25.84 25.26
N ALA A 416 -17.17 24.63 24.76
CA ALA A 416 -16.91 23.40 25.53
C ALA A 416 -15.41 23.22 25.83
N VAL A 417 -14.54 23.53 24.86
CA VAL A 417 -13.09 23.52 25.03
C VAL A 417 -12.65 24.57 26.04
N VAL A 418 -13.15 25.80 25.94
CA VAL A 418 -12.87 26.87 26.92
C VAL A 418 -13.34 26.45 28.31
N ALA A 419 -14.52 25.85 28.44
CA ALA A 419 -15.01 25.32 29.71
C ALA A 419 -14.11 24.21 30.26
N ALA A 420 -13.57 23.35 29.40
CA ALA A 420 -12.63 22.31 29.78
C ALA A 420 -11.28 22.87 30.25
N ILE A 421 -10.77 23.91 29.57
CA ILE A 421 -9.52 24.58 29.93
C ILE A 421 -9.66 25.31 31.27
N ASP A 422 -10.78 26.00 31.48
CA ASP A 422 -11.12 26.64 32.75
C ASP A 422 -11.07 25.66 33.92
N PHE A 423 -11.43 24.39 33.67
CA PHE A 423 -11.51 23.35 34.70
C PHE A 423 -10.21 22.54 34.88
N SER A 424 -9.49 22.26 33.81
CA SER A 424 -8.40 21.27 33.78
C SER A 424 -7.05 21.83 33.32
N GLY A 425 -6.96 23.11 32.97
CA GLY A 425 -5.75 23.71 32.42
C GLY A 425 -5.57 23.38 30.94
N ALA A 426 -4.33 23.31 30.46
CA ALA A 426 -4.05 23.03 29.06
C ALA A 426 -4.67 21.69 28.62
N LEU A 427 -5.44 21.71 27.53
CA LEU A 427 -6.15 20.52 27.07
C LEU A 427 -5.23 19.67 26.19
N THR A 428 -4.64 18.65 26.78
CA THR A 428 -3.79 17.67 26.09
C THR A 428 -4.30 16.26 26.32
N GLY A 429 -4.04 15.35 25.38
CA GLY A 429 -4.23 13.92 25.59
C GLY A 429 -3.23 13.07 24.84
N THR A 430 -3.03 11.86 25.35
CA THR A 430 -2.05 10.90 24.84
C THR A 430 -2.69 9.54 24.69
N GLY A 431 -2.45 8.90 23.55
CA GLY A 431 -2.92 7.56 23.27
C GLY A 431 -1.78 6.71 22.73
N SER A 432 -1.72 5.46 23.18
CA SER A 432 -0.69 4.51 22.78
C SER A 432 -1.32 3.17 22.42
N TYR A 433 -0.74 2.46 21.46
CA TYR A 433 -1.18 1.13 21.06
C TYR A 433 0.01 0.19 20.84
N ALA A 434 -0.14 -1.03 21.35
CA ALA A 434 0.63 -2.20 20.95
C ALA A 434 -0.35 -3.37 20.77
N PRO A 435 -0.12 -4.26 19.79
CA PRO A 435 -0.90 -5.48 19.63
C PRO A 435 -0.94 -6.28 20.94
N PRO A 436 -2.10 -6.86 21.28
CA PRO A 436 -2.27 -7.62 22.51
C PRO A 436 -1.41 -8.91 22.47
N PRO A 437 -1.01 -9.47 23.63
CA PRO A 437 -0.14 -10.65 23.68
C PRO A 437 -0.65 -11.84 22.85
N GLU A 438 -1.97 -12.03 22.78
CA GLU A 438 -2.65 -13.10 22.05
C GLU A 438 -2.49 -12.97 20.52
N ALA A 439 -2.20 -11.76 20.02
CA ALA A 439 -1.93 -11.51 18.61
C ALA A 439 -0.45 -11.72 18.22
N ARG A 440 0.45 -11.94 19.18
CA ARG A 440 1.91 -11.98 18.95
C ARG A 440 2.45 -13.34 18.49
N GLY A 441 1.58 -14.33 18.32
CA GLY A 441 1.91 -15.67 17.85
C GLY A 441 2.44 -16.60 18.94
N GLY A 442 2.93 -17.78 18.52
CA GLY A 442 3.45 -18.82 19.41
C GLY A 442 4.87 -18.56 19.94
N LYS A 443 5.34 -19.43 20.85
CA LYS A 443 6.68 -19.32 21.48
C LYS A 443 7.83 -19.96 20.68
N HIS A 444 7.54 -20.60 19.55
CA HIS A 444 8.54 -21.30 18.74
C HIS A 444 9.41 -20.32 17.93
N LYS A 445 10.64 -20.71 17.61
CA LYS A 445 11.52 -19.88 16.76
C LYS A 445 10.86 -19.65 15.38
N GLY A 446 10.86 -18.41 14.91
CA GLY A 446 10.21 -18.01 13.65
C GLY A 446 8.75 -17.60 13.78
N ALA A 447 8.07 -17.97 14.88
CA ALA A 447 6.67 -17.59 15.11
C ALA A 447 6.45 -16.08 15.33
N GLY A 448 7.52 -15.29 15.42
CA GLY A 448 7.44 -13.83 15.53
C GLY A 448 7.09 -13.11 14.21
N VAL A 449 7.16 -13.78 13.06
CA VAL A 449 6.85 -13.23 11.73
C VAL A 449 5.58 -13.89 11.19
N GLY A 450 4.64 -13.09 10.69
CA GLY A 450 3.31 -13.54 10.30
C GLY A 450 2.20 -13.05 11.24
N PRO A 451 2.33 -13.17 12.58
CA PRO A 451 1.29 -12.71 13.50
C PRO A 451 0.99 -11.22 13.35
N SER A 452 -0.28 -10.90 13.47
CA SER A 452 -0.87 -9.58 13.23
C SER A 452 -2.15 -9.48 14.07
N PRO A 453 -2.55 -8.28 14.54
CA PRO A 453 -3.84 -8.12 15.22
C PRO A 453 -5.03 -8.38 14.29
N ALA A 454 -4.88 -8.12 12.99
CA ALA A 454 -5.89 -8.41 11.98
C ALA A 454 -5.26 -8.71 10.60
N TYR A 455 -6.03 -9.28 9.67
CA TYR A 455 -5.61 -9.53 8.29
C TYR A 455 -6.64 -8.97 7.32
N SER A 456 -6.18 -8.30 6.27
CA SER A 456 -7.03 -7.93 5.13
C SER A 456 -7.16 -9.09 4.15
N TYR A 457 -8.23 -9.12 3.37
CA TYR A 457 -8.50 -10.18 2.40
C TYR A 457 -8.85 -9.59 1.05
N SER A 458 -8.45 -10.23 -0.04
CA SER A 458 -8.80 -9.80 -1.39
C SER A 458 -9.08 -10.99 -2.28
N ALA A 459 -10.06 -10.82 -3.18
CA ALA A 459 -10.31 -11.70 -4.31
C ALA A 459 -10.31 -10.85 -5.58
N GLN A 460 -9.78 -11.42 -6.66
CA GLN A 460 -9.72 -10.76 -7.96
C GLN A 460 -10.13 -11.71 -9.07
N VAL A 461 -10.79 -11.16 -10.09
CA VAL A 461 -10.98 -11.81 -11.38
C VAL A 461 -10.33 -10.94 -12.45
N ALA A 462 -9.51 -11.54 -13.31
CA ALA A 462 -8.89 -10.88 -14.45
C ALA A 462 -9.50 -11.43 -15.75
N GLU A 463 -9.77 -10.52 -16.68
CA GLU A 463 -10.12 -10.83 -18.06
C GLU A 463 -8.95 -10.51 -18.99
N VAL A 464 -8.53 -11.50 -19.78
CA VAL A 464 -7.39 -11.37 -20.68
C VAL A 464 -7.69 -11.83 -22.08
N SER A 465 -6.93 -11.31 -23.04
CA SER A 465 -6.73 -11.94 -24.35
C SER A 465 -5.26 -12.23 -24.60
N VAL A 466 -4.98 -13.29 -25.33
CA VAL A 466 -3.64 -13.65 -25.79
C VAL A 466 -3.63 -13.70 -27.31
N ASP A 467 -2.74 -12.93 -27.92
CA ASP A 467 -2.39 -13.08 -29.32
C ASP A 467 -1.41 -14.26 -29.45
N GLU A 468 -1.85 -15.37 -30.05
CA GLU A 468 -1.01 -16.56 -30.18
C GLU A 468 0.13 -16.41 -31.20
N GLU A 469 0.08 -15.42 -32.10
CA GLU A 469 1.13 -15.15 -33.10
C GLU A 469 2.27 -14.31 -32.51
N THR A 470 1.95 -13.38 -31.62
CA THR A 470 2.93 -12.46 -31.01
C THR A 470 3.25 -12.77 -29.54
N GLY A 471 2.41 -13.57 -28.88
CA GLY A 471 2.47 -13.88 -27.44
C GLY A 471 2.03 -12.71 -26.55
N VAL A 472 1.57 -11.60 -27.12
CA VAL A 472 1.13 -10.44 -26.36
C VAL A 472 -0.10 -10.81 -25.53
N VAL A 473 -0.01 -10.54 -24.22
CA VAL A 473 -1.12 -10.67 -23.28
C VAL A 473 -1.68 -9.28 -23.01
N THR A 474 -2.97 -9.10 -23.28
CA THR A 474 -3.71 -7.88 -22.93
C THR A 474 -4.64 -8.19 -21.78
N VAL A 475 -4.51 -7.46 -20.68
CA VAL A 475 -5.49 -7.48 -19.58
C VAL A 475 -6.51 -6.40 -19.87
N HIS A 476 -7.78 -6.77 -20.03
CA HIS A 476 -8.85 -5.84 -20.39
C HIS A 476 -9.46 -5.20 -19.15
N LYS A 477 -9.71 -6.04 -18.14
CA LYS A 477 -10.45 -5.65 -16.95
C LYS A 477 -10.08 -6.51 -15.76
N ILE A 478 -10.01 -5.89 -14.59
CA ILE A 478 -9.85 -6.57 -13.30
C ILE A 478 -10.98 -6.13 -12.37
N TRP A 479 -11.67 -7.11 -11.79
CA TRP A 479 -12.59 -6.90 -10.67
C TRP A 479 -11.84 -7.24 -9.39
N ALA A 480 -11.73 -6.31 -8.46
CA ALA A 480 -10.97 -6.46 -7.24
C ALA A 480 -11.82 -6.11 -6.02
N ALA A 481 -12.18 -7.13 -5.24
CA ALA A 481 -12.79 -6.93 -3.94
C ALA A 481 -11.72 -6.98 -2.85
N HIS A 482 -11.80 -6.07 -1.88
CA HIS A 482 -10.85 -5.98 -0.78
C HIS A 482 -11.58 -5.72 0.54
N ASP A 483 -11.36 -6.61 1.50
CA ASP A 483 -11.80 -6.50 2.87
C ASP A 483 -10.79 -5.70 3.70
N CYS A 484 -11.14 -4.44 3.93
CA CYS A 484 -10.39 -3.53 4.80
C CYS A 484 -11.04 -3.37 6.17
N GLY A 485 -11.93 -4.28 6.61
CA GLY A 485 -12.79 -4.00 7.75
C GLY A 485 -13.59 -2.72 7.47
N ARG A 486 -13.62 -1.75 8.38
CA ARG A 486 -14.24 -0.44 8.11
C ARG A 486 -13.39 0.43 7.17
N ALA A 487 -13.96 0.90 6.07
CA ALA A 487 -13.35 1.91 5.20
C ALA A 487 -13.48 3.30 5.84
N LEU A 488 -12.42 3.75 6.51
CA LEU A 488 -12.38 5.10 7.11
C LEU A 488 -12.46 6.22 6.06
N ASN A 489 -11.89 5.98 4.88
CA ASN A 489 -11.94 6.87 3.73
C ASN A 489 -12.08 6.03 2.46
N PRO A 490 -13.32 5.80 1.97
CA PRO A 490 -13.57 4.95 0.81
C PRO A 490 -12.76 5.35 -0.43
N VAL A 491 -12.63 6.65 -0.72
CA VAL A 491 -11.85 7.15 -1.87
C VAL A 491 -10.37 6.77 -1.76
N SER A 492 -9.80 6.86 -0.56
CA SER A 492 -8.40 6.46 -0.34
C SER A 492 -8.22 4.94 -0.40
N VAL A 493 -9.19 4.18 0.11
CA VAL A 493 -9.21 2.71 0.02
C VAL A 493 -9.25 2.27 -1.44
N GLU A 494 -10.14 2.81 -2.25
CA GLU A 494 -10.23 2.53 -3.69
C GLU A 494 -8.91 2.83 -4.40
N GLY A 495 -8.33 4.02 -4.17
CA GLY A 495 -7.04 4.40 -4.74
C GLY A 495 -5.89 3.46 -4.34
N GLN A 496 -5.88 2.98 -3.09
CA GLN A 496 -4.88 2.01 -2.63
C GLN A 496 -5.07 0.63 -3.27
N VAL A 497 -6.31 0.15 -3.43
CA VAL A 497 -6.60 -1.11 -4.11
C VAL A 497 -6.18 -1.03 -5.59
N ILE A 498 -6.52 0.07 -6.28
CA ILE A 498 -6.10 0.31 -7.68
C ILE A 498 -4.57 0.28 -7.79
N GLY A 499 -3.86 1.01 -6.92
CA GLY A 499 -2.39 1.01 -6.91
C GLY A 499 -1.78 -0.38 -6.64
N SER A 500 -2.37 -1.16 -5.74
CA SER A 500 -1.96 -2.54 -5.47
C SER A 500 -2.10 -3.45 -6.67
N VAL A 501 -3.26 -3.41 -7.33
CA VAL A 501 -3.57 -4.20 -8.52
C VAL A 501 -2.61 -3.82 -9.65
N TRP A 502 -2.39 -2.52 -9.87
CA TRP A 502 -1.47 -2.01 -10.89
C TRP A 502 -0.02 -2.46 -10.67
N MET A 503 0.47 -2.47 -9.42
CA MET A 503 1.79 -3.03 -9.12
C MET A 503 1.85 -4.55 -9.37
N GLY A 504 0.77 -5.27 -9.06
CA GLY A 504 0.66 -6.70 -9.37
C GLY A 504 0.68 -6.98 -10.88
N LEU A 505 0.03 -6.12 -11.67
CA LEU A 505 0.04 -6.14 -13.13
C LEU A 505 1.47 -5.96 -13.69
N GLY A 506 2.22 -4.99 -13.14
CA GLY A 506 3.62 -4.76 -13.52
C GLY A 506 4.47 -6.01 -13.33
N GLN A 507 4.42 -6.61 -12.14
CA GLN A 507 5.14 -7.86 -11.85
C GLN A 507 4.64 -9.04 -12.71
N ALA A 508 3.34 -9.10 -13.03
CA ALA A 508 2.76 -10.17 -13.82
C ALA A 508 3.20 -10.13 -15.29
N LEU A 509 3.33 -8.95 -15.90
CA LEU A 509 3.47 -8.82 -17.36
C LEU A 509 4.83 -8.31 -17.85
N GLN A 510 5.50 -7.43 -17.11
CA GLN A 510 6.58 -6.60 -17.68
C GLN A 510 7.82 -6.44 -16.81
N GLU A 511 7.66 -6.33 -15.49
CA GLU A 511 8.74 -5.93 -14.59
C GLU A 511 9.70 -7.09 -14.26
N GLU A 512 10.95 -6.98 -14.74
CA GLU A 512 12.03 -7.91 -14.43
C GLU A 512 13.37 -7.17 -14.35
N MET A 513 14.18 -7.51 -13.35
CA MET A 513 15.59 -7.11 -13.31
C MET A 513 16.45 -8.15 -14.01
N VAL A 514 17.18 -7.74 -15.05
CA VAL A 514 17.99 -8.61 -15.89
C VAL A 514 19.45 -8.54 -15.46
N TRP A 515 20.03 -9.68 -15.12
CA TRP A 515 21.41 -9.79 -14.65
C TRP A 515 22.30 -10.48 -15.67
N LYS A 516 23.55 -10.04 -15.79
CA LYS A 516 24.59 -10.74 -16.54
C LYS A 516 25.94 -10.55 -15.87
N ASP A 517 26.62 -11.64 -15.52
CA ASP A 517 27.94 -11.60 -14.86
C ASP A 517 27.97 -10.70 -13.61
N GLY A 518 26.88 -10.69 -12.84
CA GLY A 518 26.70 -9.84 -11.66
C GLY A 518 26.27 -8.39 -11.93
N LEU A 519 26.19 -7.97 -13.19
CA LEU A 519 25.78 -6.62 -13.59
C LEU A 519 24.28 -6.55 -13.87
N LEU A 520 23.65 -5.47 -13.39
CA LEU A 520 22.26 -5.15 -13.74
C LEU A 520 22.24 -4.52 -15.14
N MET A 521 21.55 -5.16 -16.07
CA MET A 521 21.56 -4.79 -17.49
C MET A 521 20.50 -3.75 -17.86
N ASN A 522 19.49 -3.57 -17.02
CA ASN A 522 18.38 -2.63 -17.23
C ASN A 522 18.12 -1.69 -16.04
N PRO A 523 19.13 -0.94 -15.53
CA PRO A 523 18.96 -0.06 -14.37
C PRO A 523 18.31 1.29 -14.75
N GLY A 524 17.19 1.25 -15.48
CA GLY A 524 16.50 2.42 -16.01
C GLY A 524 15.04 2.12 -16.30
N LEU A 525 14.20 3.16 -16.36
CA LEU A 525 12.74 3.02 -16.54
C LEU A 525 12.32 2.76 -18.00
N LEU A 526 13.26 2.75 -18.94
CA LEU A 526 12.99 2.37 -20.33
C LEU A 526 13.03 0.84 -20.49
N GLU A 527 14.06 0.21 -19.94
CA GLU A 527 14.28 -1.23 -20.04
C GLU A 527 13.66 -2.02 -18.87
N TYR A 528 13.57 -1.43 -17.67
CA TYR A 528 12.69 -1.93 -16.61
C TYR A 528 11.31 -1.33 -16.81
N LYS A 529 10.43 -2.11 -17.46
CA LYS A 529 9.15 -1.65 -17.95
C LYS A 529 8.08 -1.69 -16.86
N SER A 530 7.90 -0.59 -16.15
CA SER A 530 6.67 -0.38 -15.39
C SER A 530 5.50 -0.10 -16.34
N PRO A 531 4.28 -0.61 -16.07
CA PRO A 531 3.13 -0.38 -16.94
C PRO A 531 2.86 1.11 -17.15
N SER A 532 2.45 1.52 -18.35
CA SER A 532 1.97 2.89 -18.58
C SER A 532 0.44 2.94 -18.45
N ALA A 533 -0.14 4.13 -18.63
CA ALA A 533 -1.59 4.28 -18.69
C ALA A 533 -2.22 3.53 -19.88
N VAL A 534 -1.44 3.21 -20.93
CA VAL A 534 -1.93 2.50 -22.12
C VAL A 534 -2.15 1.01 -21.84
N GLU A 535 -1.25 0.38 -21.10
CA GLU A 535 -1.37 -1.04 -20.73
C GLU A 535 -2.20 -1.26 -19.46
N SER A 536 -2.58 -0.18 -18.78
CA SER A 536 -3.37 -0.26 -17.54
C SER A 536 -4.83 -0.62 -17.85
N PRO A 537 -5.38 -1.71 -17.28
CA PRO A 537 -6.76 -2.11 -17.51
C PRO A 537 -7.74 -1.23 -16.74
N GLU A 538 -9.02 -1.34 -17.07
CA GLU A 538 -10.08 -0.91 -16.15
C GLU A 538 -10.01 -1.76 -14.87
N ILE A 539 -9.96 -1.11 -13.70
CA ILE A 539 -9.96 -1.78 -12.40
C ILE A 539 -11.23 -1.38 -11.66
N VAL A 540 -12.14 -2.35 -11.49
CA VAL A 540 -13.38 -2.18 -10.73
C VAL A 540 -13.13 -2.63 -9.29
N THR A 541 -13.27 -1.71 -8.34
CA THR A 541 -13.01 -1.97 -6.93
C THR A 541 -14.30 -2.20 -6.13
N TYR A 542 -14.31 -3.21 -5.27
CA TYR A 542 -15.36 -3.44 -4.29
C TYR A 542 -14.78 -3.37 -2.87
N ILE A 543 -15.30 -2.48 -2.05
CA ILE A 543 -14.96 -2.42 -0.63
C ILE A 543 -15.83 -3.44 0.13
N VAL A 544 -15.19 -4.29 0.92
CA VAL A 544 -15.85 -5.24 1.81
C VAL A 544 -15.57 -4.85 3.26
N GLU A 545 -16.61 -4.82 4.10
CA GLU A 545 -16.48 -4.39 5.50
C GLU A 545 -16.78 -5.52 6.50
N SER A 546 -15.76 -6.34 6.81
CA SER A 546 -15.90 -7.40 7.84
C SER A 546 -15.90 -6.89 9.30
N VAL A 547 -15.69 -5.59 9.51
CA VAL A 547 -15.63 -4.87 10.81
C VAL A 547 -14.83 -5.63 11.88
N ASP A 548 -13.53 -5.35 11.95
CA ASP A 548 -12.65 -6.03 12.91
C ASP A 548 -12.89 -5.58 14.36
N PRO A 549 -12.99 -6.47 15.36
CA PRO A 549 -13.27 -6.06 16.73
C PRO A 549 -12.14 -5.23 17.38
N GLU A 550 -10.91 -5.27 16.86
CA GLU A 550 -9.74 -4.61 17.46
C GLU A 550 -9.24 -3.41 16.63
N GLY A 551 -9.78 -3.21 15.44
CA GLY A 551 -9.44 -2.08 14.57
C GLY A 551 -10.05 -0.76 15.03
N PRO A 552 -9.44 0.41 14.71
CA PRO A 552 -10.06 1.69 14.99
C PRO A 552 -11.35 1.83 14.17
N PHE A 553 -12.50 1.93 14.86
CA PHE A 553 -13.83 1.86 14.26
C PHE A 553 -14.09 0.59 13.43
N GLY A 554 -13.31 -0.47 13.66
CA GLY A 554 -13.36 -1.71 12.92
C GLY A 554 -12.50 -1.79 11.65
N ALA A 555 -11.63 -0.80 11.42
CA ALA A 555 -10.77 -0.76 10.24
C ALA A 555 -9.60 -1.75 10.29
N LYS A 556 -9.24 -2.27 9.13
CA LYS A 556 -8.02 -3.04 8.82
C LYS A 556 -7.19 -2.29 7.79
N GLU A 557 -6.16 -2.93 7.26
CA GLU A 557 -5.37 -2.35 6.19
C GLU A 557 -6.02 -2.46 4.79
N ALA A 558 -5.64 -1.56 3.89
CA ALA A 558 -6.24 -1.43 2.56
C ALA A 558 -5.22 -1.40 1.40
N SER A 559 -3.96 -1.77 1.65
CA SER A 559 -2.84 -1.43 0.78
C SER A 559 -1.99 -2.61 0.32
N GLU A 560 -1.69 -3.62 1.11
CA GLU A 560 -0.78 -4.69 0.67
C GLU A 560 -1.55 -5.94 0.22
N GLY A 561 -2.73 -6.18 0.80
CA GLY A 561 -3.51 -7.41 0.60
C GLY A 561 -3.94 -7.68 -0.84
N SER A 562 -4.22 -6.66 -1.66
CA SER A 562 -4.72 -6.87 -3.03
C SER A 562 -3.62 -7.18 -4.06
N LEU A 563 -2.35 -6.88 -3.79
CA LEU A 563 -1.31 -7.03 -4.82
C LEU A 563 -1.12 -8.50 -5.25
N ALA A 564 -1.08 -9.41 -4.28
CA ALA A 564 -0.71 -10.80 -4.53
C ALA A 564 -1.78 -11.62 -5.27
N ALA A 565 -3.05 -11.21 -5.27
CA ALA A 565 -4.13 -11.87 -6.02
C ALA A 565 -4.05 -11.60 -7.53
N CYS A 566 -3.44 -10.49 -7.94
CA CYS A 566 -3.43 -10.04 -9.33
C CYS A 566 -2.65 -11.00 -10.24
N ILE A 567 -1.44 -11.40 -9.83
CA ILE A 567 -0.56 -12.28 -10.62
C ILE A 567 -1.22 -13.65 -10.92
N PRO A 568 -1.76 -14.40 -9.93
CA PRO A 568 -2.44 -15.66 -10.22
C PRO A 568 -3.74 -15.46 -10.98
N ALA A 569 -4.52 -14.38 -10.75
CA ALA A 569 -5.72 -14.11 -11.54
C ALA A 569 -5.39 -13.99 -13.03
N ILE A 570 -4.35 -13.23 -13.38
CA ILE A 570 -3.85 -13.10 -14.76
C ILE A 570 -3.33 -14.44 -15.29
N SER A 571 -2.50 -15.16 -14.52
CA SER A 571 -1.98 -16.47 -14.93
C SER A 571 -3.08 -17.49 -15.22
N ASN A 572 -4.10 -17.53 -14.35
CA ASN A 572 -5.26 -18.41 -14.49
C ASN A 572 -6.12 -18.02 -15.69
N ALA A 573 -6.20 -16.72 -16.00
CA ALA A 573 -6.92 -16.21 -17.16
C ALA A 573 -6.20 -16.56 -18.48
N ILE A 574 -4.86 -16.48 -18.50
CA ILE A 574 -4.04 -16.95 -19.63
C ILE A 574 -4.24 -18.46 -19.84
N PHE A 575 -4.25 -19.25 -18.75
CA PHE A 575 -4.52 -20.67 -18.85
C PHE A 575 -5.91 -20.97 -19.41
N ASP A 576 -6.94 -20.22 -19.02
CA ASP A 576 -8.28 -20.33 -19.59
C ASP A 576 -8.31 -19.97 -21.08
N ALA A 577 -7.53 -18.96 -21.49
CA ALA A 577 -7.51 -18.45 -22.85
C ALA A 577 -6.85 -19.40 -23.86
N ILE A 578 -5.73 -20.03 -23.48
CA ILE A 578 -4.88 -20.81 -24.43
C ILE A 578 -4.46 -22.19 -23.90
N GLY A 579 -4.91 -22.60 -22.72
CA GLY A 579 -4.62 -23.92 -22.12
C GLY A 579 -3.17 -24.11 -21.65
N ILE A 580 -2.37 -23.04 -21.62
CA ILE A 580 -0.94 -23.08 -21.27
C ILE A 580 -0.73 -22.57 -19.84
N ARG A 581 -0.07 -23.38 -19.02
CA ARG A 581 0.25 -23.00 -17.64
C ARG A 581 1.62 -22.32 -17.56
N LEU A 582 1.63 -21.00 -17.42
CA LEU A 582 2.85 -20.25 -17.17
C LEU A 582 3.27 -20.41 -15.70
N ARG A 583 4.49 -20.91 -15.48
CA ARG A 583 5.06 -21.15 -14.15
C ARG A 583 6.09 -20.10 -13.72
N GLU A 584 6.35 -19.12 -14.58
CA GLU A 584 7.35 -18.07 -14.39
C GLU A 584 6.77 -16.71 -14.78
N ALA A 585 6.83 -15.75 -13.87
CA ALA A 585 6.50 -14.34 -14.14
C ALA A 585 7.80 -13.53 -14.34
N PRO A 586 7.78 -12.43 -15.11
CA PRO A 586 6.64 -11.91 -15.88
C PRO A 586 6.25 -12.78 -17.09
N PHE A 587 4.99 -12.66 -17.53
CA PHE A 587 4.39 -13.31 -18.71
C PHE A 587 4.66 -12.49 -19.98
N THR A 588 5.94 -12.26 -20.27
CA THR A 588 6.36 -11.47 -21.42
C THR A 588 6.02 -12.16 -22.74
N PRO A 589 5.82 -11.40 -23.84
CA PRO A 589 5.44 -11.99 -25.13
C PRO A 589 6.38 -13.10 -25.62
N ASP A 590 7.69 -12.94 -25.41
CA ASP A 590 8.69 -13.95 -25.77
C ASP A 590 8.55 -15.26 -24.96
N ARG A 591 8.20 -15.17 -23.68
CA ARG A 591 7.96 -16.35 -22.82
C ARG A 591 6.66 -17.05 -23.18
N VAL A 592 5.62 -16.28 -23.48
CA VAL A 592 4.33 -16.80 -23.95
C VAL A 592 4.50 -17.51 -25.30
N LEU A 593 5.18 -16.89 -26.27
CA LEU A 593 5.49 -17.52 -27.56
C LEU A 593 6.33 -18.78 -27.41
N ALA A 594 7.35 -18.77 -26.56
CA ALA A 594 8.16 -19.96 -26.30
C ALA A 594 7.28 -21.10 -25.76
N ALA A 595 6.33 -20.79 -24.87
CA ALA A 595 5.42 -21.79 -24.32
C ALA A 595 4.43 -22.32 -25.38
N ILE A 596 3.89 -21.46 -26.24
CA ILE A 596 3.02 -21.84 -27.37
C ILE A 596 3.77 -22.76 -28.34
N LYS A 597 5.00 -22.41 -28.71
CA LYS A 597 5.84 -23.24 -29.60
C LYS A 597 6.09 -24.62 -29.00
N ALA A 598 6.50 -24.67 -27.73
CA ALA A 598 6.76 -25.94 -27.04
C ALA A 598 5.48 -26.81 -26.94
N ARG A 599 4.31 -26.22 -26.67
CA ARG A 599 3.02 -26.94 -26.70
C ARG A 599 2.76 -27.54 -28.08
N ASN A 600 2.91 -26.73 -29.13
CA ASN A 600 2.64 -27.15 -30.51
C ASN A 600 3.62 -28.25 -30.97
N GLU A 601 4.89 -28.17 -30.58
CA GLU A 601 5.90 -29.21 -30.83
C GLU A 601 5.58 -30.50 -30.09
N ALA A 602 5.22 -30.43 -28.80
CA ALA A 602 4.82 -31.60 -28.01
C ALA A 602 3.57 -32.29 -28.58
N GLN A 603 2.58 -31.52 -29.06
CA GLN A 603 1.40 -32.04 -29.74
C GLN A 603 1.76 -32.75 -31.05
N LYS A 604 2.64 -32.15 -31.87
CA LYS A 604 3.15 -32.79 -33.11
C LYS A 604 3.90 -34.09 -32.81
N ALA A 605 4.64 -34.15 -31.71
CA ALA A 605 5.38 -35.33 -31.27
C ALA A 605 4.51 -36.40 -30.57
N GLY A 606 3.19 -36.20 -30.44
CA GLY A 606 2.28 -37.17 -29.86
C GLY A 606 2.35 -37.30 -28.33
N PHE A 607 3.02 -36.38 -27.63
CA PHE A 607 3.08 -36.41 -26.16
C PHE A 607 1.74 -36.01 -25.55
N ARG A 608 1.09 -36.95 -24.86
CA ARG A 608 -0.05 -36.67 -23.98
C ARG A 608 0.46 -36.07 -22.67
N GLY A 609 0.65 -34.75 -22.64
CA GLY A 609 1.12 -34.03 -21.44
C GLY A 609 1.93 -32.76 -21.72
N ALA A 610 1.56 -31.97 -22.73
CA ALA A 610 2.34 -30.83 -23.22
C ALA A 610 2.73 -29.77 -22.15
N ASN A 611 2.00 -29.70 -21.02
CA ASN A 611 2.31 -28.77 -19.93
C ASN A 611 3.53 -29.17 -19.08
N ASP A 612 3.96 -30.44 -19.09
CA ASP A 612 5.15 -30.88 -18.34
C ASP A 612 6.45 -30.51 -19.06
N ALA A 613 6.43 -30.36 -20.39
CA ALA A 613 7.57 -29.90 -21.19
C ALA A 613 7.93 -28.41 -20.95
N LEU A 614 7.03 -27.67 -20.29
CA LEU A 614 7.21 -26.26 -19.91
C LEU A 614 7.82 -26.08 -18.52
N LYS A 615 8.11 -27.17 -17.80
CA LYS A 615 8.82 -27.11 -16.51
C LYS A 615 10.23 -26.54 -16.74
N PRO A 616 10.65 -25.47 -16.04
CA PRO A 616 12.01 -24.96 -16.16
C PRO A 616 13.00 -26.05 -15.71
N ALA A 617 13.89 -26.50 -16.60
CA ALA A 617 14.85 -27.56 -16.30
C ALA A 617 16.13 -27.04 -15.59
N GLN A 618 16.44 -25.74 -15.72
CA GLN A 618 17.63 -25.10 -15.14
C GLN A 618 17.37 -23.63 -14.83
N PHE A 619 18.20 -23.07 -13.94
CA PHE A 619 18.30 -21.62 -13.75
C PHE A 619 18.59 -20.95 -15.09
N ARG A 620 17.68 -20.11 -15.57
CA ARG A 620 18.07 -19.09 -16.54
C ARG A 620 18.79 -18.00 -15.75
N GLU A 621 20.08 -17.81 -16.04
CA GLU A 621 20.81 -16.61 -15.64
C GLU A 621 20.33 -15.39 -16.43
N HIS A 622 19.61 -15.59 -17.54
CA HIS A 622 19.23 -14.56 -18.48
C HIS A 622 17.71 -14.46 -18.66
N GLY A 623 17.21 -13.23 -18.67
CA GLY A 623 15.90 -12.89 -19.24
C GLY A 623 15.79 -13.45 -20.66
N GLY A 624 14.56 -13.61 -21.12
CA GLY A 624 14.22 -14.31 -22.35
C GLY A 624 15.10 -13.98 -23.56
N SER A 625 15.27 -14.99 -24.41
CA SER A 625 16.13 -14.98 -25.59
C SER A 625 15.75 -13.88 -26.59
N LEU A 626 16.35 -12.69 -26.43
CA LEU A 626 16.47 -11.67 -27.47
C LEU A 626 17.90 -11.10 -27.40
N TRP A 627 18.76 -11.73 -28.19
CA TRP A 627 20.14 -11.33 -28.40
C TRP A 627 20.19 -10.03 -29.19
N PHE A 628 20.46 -8.90 -28.55
CA PHE A 628 21.04 -7.76 -29.26
C PHE A 628 22.56 -7.95 -29.30
N LYS A 629 23.12 -8.25 -30.48
CA LYS A 629 24.54 -8.02 -30.79
C LYS A 629 24.81 -6.50 -30.90
N GLY A 630 24.48 -5.75 -29.86
CA GLY A 630 24.99 -4.40 -29.67
C GLY A 630 26.35 -4.51 -29.00
N ARG A 631 27.37 -3.79 -29.48
CA ARG A 631 28.55 -3.54 -28.66
C ARG A 631 28.03 -2.91 -27.37
N GLY A 632 28.16 -3.63 -26.24
CA GLY A 632 27.90 -3.02 -24.93
C GLY A 632 28.68 -1.71 -24.79
N PRO A 633 28.26 -0.79 -23.92
CA PRO A 633 28.91 0.51 -23.77
C PRO A 633 30.42 0.31 -23.62
N THR A 634 31.19 0.95 -24.50
CA THR A 634 32.65 0.92 -24.46
C THR A 634 33.08 1.45 -23.10
N ARG A 635 33.56 0.57 -22.23
CA ARG A 635 33.95 0.96 -20.87
C ARG A 635 35.11 1.94 -20.91
N HIS A 636 35.09 2.91 -20.01
CA HIS A 636 36.14 3.91 -19.91
C HIS A 636 37.49 3.24 -19.59
N PRO A 637 38.62 3.66 -20.20
CA PRO A 637 39.94 3.05 -19.99
C PRO A 637 40.42 2.99 -18.54
N ALA A 638 39.87 3.86 -17.68
CA ALA A 638 40.21 3.96 -16.27
C ALA A 638 39.30 3.14 -15.32
N ASP A 639 38.49 2.21 -15.83
CA ASP A 639 37.68 1.30 -15.00
C ASP A 639 38.62 0.48 -14.06
N PRO A 640 38.53 0.67 -12.72
CA PRO A 640 39.38 0.00 -11.75
C PRO A 640 39.25 -1.53 -11.78
N ALA A 641 38.15 -2.07 -12.30
CA ALA A 641 37.94 -3.52 -12.42
C ALA A 641 38.87 -4.19 -13.46
N ARG A 642 39.60 -3.42 -14.28
CA ARG A 642 40.69 -3.95 -15.13
C ARG A 642 41.97 -4.25 -14.36
N ALA A 643 42.19 -3.62 -13.20
CA ALA A 643 43.40 -3.79 -12.42
C ALA A 643 43.35 -5.10 -11.64
N GLY A 644 43.59 -6.23 -12.33
CA GLY A 644 43.66 -7.54 -11.67
C GLY A 644 43.65 -8.76 -12.58
N VAL A 645 43.32 -8.61 -13.87
CA VAL A 645 43.38 -9.73 -14.82
C VAL A 645 44.69 -9.67 -15.58
N THR A 646 45.75 -10.24 -15.00
CA THR A 646 46.94 -10.63 -15.75
C THR A 646 46.55 -11.79 -16.67
N THR A 647 46.35 -11.48 -17.95
CA THR A 647 46.23 -12.48 -19.01
C THR A 647 47.62 -13.04 -19.28
N GLU A 648 47.92 -14.24 -18.79
CA GLU A 648 48.92 -15.08 -19.46
C GLU A 648 48.35 -15.50 -20.83
N PRO A 649 49.13 -15.40 -21.92
CA PRO A 649 48.68 -15.86 -23.22
C PRO A 649 48.71 -17.39 -23.23
N ALA A 650 47.53 -18.02 -23.37
CA ALA A 650 47.43 -19.43 -23.71
C ALA A 650 48.09 -19.64 -25.07
N ALA A 651 49.15 -20.45 -25.08
CA ALA A 651 49.75 -21.02 -26.27
C ALA A 651 48.71 -21.85 -27.03
N GLY A 652 48.77 -21.79 -28.37
CA GLY A 652 47.88 -22.53 -29.25
C GLY A 652 48.09 -24.04 -29.22
N ASP A 653 47.08 -24.77 -29.68
CA ASP A 653 47.14 -25.57 -30.90
C ASP A 653 45.72 -26.03 -31.28
N ASP A 654 45.42 -25.91 -32.58
CA ASP A 654 44.33 -26.48 -33.43
C ASP A 654 42.89 -26.70 -32.91
#